data_AF-A0A3P1C3R2-F1
#
_entry.id   AF-A0A3P1C3R2-F1
#
_cell.length_a   1.000
_cell.length_b   1.000
_cell.length_c   1.000
_cell.angle_alpha   90.00
_cell.angle_beta   90.00
_cell.angle_gamma   90.00
#
_symmetry.space_group_name_H-M   'P 1'
#
loop_
_entity.id
_entity.type
_entity.pdbx_description
1 polymer ?
#
loop_
_entity_poly.entity_id
_entity_poly.type
_entity_poly.pdbx_seq_one_letter_code
_entity_poly.pdbx_strand_id
1 'polypeptide(L)'
;MKTARSPAQRLSTYLLVGLSLSIGWGIRGNFGHEYGAAFAGCLAAITVALMSGREDWRQRVLYFAFFGAIGWGFGASISYMQVISYTQSGHVLSQWYGYTGLFYIGFLWAGLGGAGTALAAVAEQDRLVRLFKPILFVFAAWFFQDLIEDAVAKALQSGLGFDRTWSRHKSPLYWFDADYLGASFALLGVGIYDLQERRQINGWLLPVFAGTGAVLGYLSQWMLQKSGLEAGLSSMLTYQLGDPSYVDPATGKTAFDPHNFLNNWPQWFGDYPQHVGWVIGLVLGITAYFIRFGKFRNGSSLIVYMASGWLLAFLAFPVLGSLFFADVGGIRMTPPRSDDWAGITGVFVGTVLWMRRNQLLPVAVAAVMSGTMGGLGFSGVQCLKHLLMAPGNPTILKNKGVLPESESFLQITTNWANWQHQNWHSFLEQSYGFVNGIAIAVTLAFLATRIPIQTNPKPADPNRGRWTLGVAAVFVLLAIPYVNLVKNVEEWGKKLNPAVWTQAVAEADGSVKTAPAVWDVPYLGHLPKVDYLHLSPDGWFNLTWFFLLVMAVLVVRRHLQEPLAIIPKTWLGKGQLLFLILLWVMVIGNFERALVDWAPQRLLTEWVITINAVLATALVVLAPFEKETVRILPENAFALWYNRVWIRAIAALVLAAPVFLVTNRLVYQYPPYEKLDKVANHTRFGPEASWRARPNLKNAEHK
;
A
#
# COMPACT_ATOMS: atom_id res chain seq x y z
N MET A 1 -18.53 19.95 38.81
CA MET A 1 -18.79 19.95 37.35
C MET A 1 -17.86 18.91 36.71
N LYS A 2 -18.36 17.72 36.30
CA LYS A 2 -17.51 16.70 35.64
C LYS A 2 -16.94 17.33 34.37
N THR A 3 -15.62 17.38 34.23
CA THR A 3 -14.96 17.86 33.01
C THR A 3 -15.42 17.02 31.83
N ALA A 4 -16.29 17.57 30.99
CA ALA A 4 -16.75 16.88 29.79
C ALA A 4 -15.53 16.49 28.95
N ARG A 5 -15.46 15.23 28.52
CA ARG A 5 -14.40 14.75 27.62
C ARG A 5 -14.42 15.57 26.33
N SER A 6 -13.23 15.85 25.77
CA SER A 6 -13.12 16.50 24.46
C SER A 6 -13.94 15.72 23.42
N PRO A 7 -14.59 16.38 22.44
CA PRO A 7 -15.33 15.69 21.38
C PRO A 7 -14.54 14.61 20.66
N ALA A 8 -13.25 14.87 20.39
CA ALA A 8 -12.35 13.90 19.78
C ALA A 8 -12.16 12.60 20.62
N GLN A 9 -12.43 12.66 21.93
CA GLN A 9 -12.27 11.55 22.88
C GLN A 9 -13.59 10.84 23.23
N ARG A 10 -14.68 11.17 22.55
CA ARG A 10 -15.98 10.50 22.74
C ARG A 10 -15.95 9.09 22.16
N LEU A 11 -16.76 8.21 22.75
CA LEU A 11 -16.92 6.86 22.24
C LEU A 11 -17.47 6.86 20.80
N SER A 12 -18.42 7.75 20.49
CA SER A 12 -18.94 7.92 19.12
C SER A 12 -17.86 8.27 18.10
N THR A 13 -16.85 9.05 18.50
CA THR A 13 -15.69 9.37 17.66
C THR A 13 -14.87 8.12 17.36
N TYR A 14 -14.49 7.37 18.40
CA TYR A 14 -13.72 6.14 18.22
C TYR A 14 -14.48 5.10 17.40
N LEU A 15 -15.79 4.96 17.62
CA LEU A 15 -16.64 4.06 16.85
C LEU A 15 -16.74 4.49 15.39
N LEU A 16 -17.04 5.75 15.09
CA LEU A 16 -17.20 6.22 13.72
C LEU A 16 -15.88 6.12 12.92
N VAL A 17 -14.76 6.56 13.49
CA VAL A 17 -13.46 6.45 12.81
C VAL A 17 -13.06 4.98 12.65
N GLY A 18 -13.28 4.15 13.68
CA GLY A 18 -13.11 2.69 13.64
C GLY A 18 -13.91 2.04 12.51
N LEU A 19 -15.21 2.29 12.46
CA LEU A 19 -16.10 1.75 11.41
C LEU A 19 -15.71 2.23 10.02
N SER A 20 -15.35 3.51 9.87
CA SER A 20 -14.93 4.08 8.58
C SER A 20 -13.73 3.36 8.00
N LEU A 21 -12.72 3.10 8.85
CA LEU A 21 -11.52 2.40 8.42
C LEU A 21 -11.75 0.89 8.28
N SER A 22 -12.60 0.28 9.12
CA SER A 22 -13.05 -1.11 8.98
C SER A 22 -13.72 -1.39 7.62
N ILE A 23 -14.67 -0.53 7.22
CA ILE A 23 -15.35 -0.61 5.92
C ILE A 23 -14.33 -0.51 4.80
N GLY A 24 -13.48 0.52 4.83
CA GLY A 24 -12.48 0.72 3.80
C GLY A 24 -11.47 -0.42 3.70
N TRP A 25 -11.04 -0.97 4.83
CA TRP A 25 -10.08 -2.09 4.84
C TRP A 25 -10.73 -3.41 4.42
N GLY A 26 -12.01 -3.63 4.75
CA GLY A 26 -12.78 -4.75 4.23
C GLY A 26 -12.95 -4.69 2.71
N ILE A 27 -13.28 -3.50 2.18
CA ILE A 27 -13.36 -3.25 0.74
C ILE A 27 -11.98 -3.45 0.09
N ARG A 28 -10.90 -2.92 0.69
CA ARG A 28 -9.52 -3.19 0.23
C ARG A 28 -9.26 -4.69 0.07
N GLY A 29 -9.77 -5.53 0.96
CA GLY A 29 -9.67 -6.99 0.86
C GLY A 29 -10.18 -7.59 -0.45
N ASN A 30 -11.25 -7.02 -1.00
CA ASN A 30 -11.86 -7.49 -2.24
C ASN A 30 -11.15 -6.98 -3.50
N PHE A 31 -10.56 -5.78 -3.45
CA PHE A 31 -9.90 -5.13 -4.59
C PHE A 31 -8.38 -5.35 -4.62
N GLY A 32 -7.77 -5.62 -3.46
CA GLY A 32 -6.33 -5.65 -3.22
C GLY A 32 -5.65 -4.29 -3.45
N HIS A 33 -4.38 -4.19 -3.01
CA HIS A 33 -3.45 -3.11 -3.33
C HIS A 33 -3.61 -1.80 -2.52
N GLU A 34 -2.67 -0.89 -2.71
CA GLU A 34 -2.50 0.41 -2.05
C GLU A 34 -3.71 1.33 -2.24
N TYR A 35 -4.37 1.29 -3.39
CA TYR A 35 -5.52 2.15 -3.68
C TYR A 35 -6.74 1.88 -2.80
N GLY A 36 -6.96 0.62 -2.40
CA GLY A 36 -8.03 0.27 -1.46
C GLY A 36 -7.74 0.79 -0.04
N ALA A 37 -6.47 0.76 0.37
CA ALA A 37 -6.05 1.36 1.63
C ALA A 37 -6.19 2.89 1.62
N ALA A 38 -5.93 3.53 0.47
CA ALA A 38 -6.14 4.97 0.30
C ALA A 38 -7.60 5.37 0.53
N PHE A 39 -8.57 4.60 0.04
CA PHE A 39 -9.98 4.81 0.35
C PHE A 39 -10.27 4.72 1.86
N ALA A 40 -9.77 3.67 2.54
CA ALA A 40 -9.95 3.51 3.98
C ALA A 40 -9.40 4.69 4.77
N GLY A 41 -8.18 5.12 4.43
CA GLY A 41 -7.55 6.29 5.02
C GLY A 41 -8.32 7.58 4.78
N CYS A 42 -8.87 7.75 3.58
CA CYS A 42 -9.70 8.89 3.21
C CYS A 42 -10.94 9.01 4.11
N LEU A 43 -11.73 7.94 4.23
CA LEU A 43 -12.95 7.93 5.04
C LEU A 43 -12.65 8.19 6.53
N ALA A 44 -11.62 7.52 7.07
CA ALA A 44 -11.22 7.71 8.45
C ALA A 44 -10.72 9.13 8.74
N ALA A 45 -9.93 9.72 7.84
CA ALA A 45 -9.43 11.08 8.02
C ALA A 45 -10.54 12.14 7.94
N ILE A 46 -11.55 11.95 7.09
CA ILE A 46 -12.74 12.80 7.07
C ILE A 46 -13.44 12.77 8.43
N THR A 47 -13.72 11.58 8.96
CA THR A 47 -14.44 11.44 10.23
C THR A 47 -13.66 11.97 11.42
N VAL A 48 -12.33 11.84 11.44
CA VAL A 48 -11.46 12.52 12.42
C VAL A 48 -11.71 14.04 12.42
N ALA A 49 -11.69 14.68 11.24
CA ALA A 49 -11.87 16.12 11.14
C ALA A 49 -13.25 16.54 11.65
N LEU A 50 -14.32 15.82 11.26
CA LEU A 50 -15.70 16.12 11.66
C LEU A 50 -15.95 15.97 13.16
N MET A 51 -15.42 14.90 13.74
CA MET A 51 -15.63 14.52 15.15
C MET A 51 -14.67 15.18 16.14
N SER A 52 -13.71 15.96 15.64
CA SER A 52 -12.70 16.62 16.48
C SER A 52 -13.25 17.72 17.39
N GLY A 53 -14.40 18.30 17.04
CA GLY A 53 -14.93 19.53 17.62
C GLY A 53 -14.14 20.78 17.25
N ARG A 54 -13.15 20.65 16.37
CA ARG A 54 -12.23 21.72 15.95
C ARG A 54 -12.63 22.27 14.59
N GLU A 55 -13.10 23.52 14.57
CA GLU A 55 -13.51 24.16 13.32
C GLU A 55 -12.32 24.38 12.36
N ASP A 56 -11.11 24.63 12.88
CA ASP A 56 -9.90 24.74 12.06
C ASP A 56 -9.54 23.42 11.34
N TRP A 57 -9.94 22.28 11.90
CA TRP A 57 -9.77 20.97 11.26
C TRP A 57 -10.90 20.68 10.26
N ARG A 58 -12.15 21.02 10.60
CA ARG A 58 -13.31 20.89 9.68
C ARG A 58 -13.12 21.70 8.40
N GLN A 59 -12.57 22.91 8.51
CA GLN A 59 -12.19 23.75 7.35
C GLN A 59 -11.16 23.08 6.42
N ARG A 60 -10.45 22.06 6.92
CA ARG A 60 -9.40 21.33 6.21
C ARG A 60 -9.82 19.89 5.89
N VAL A 61 -11.10 19.55 5.99
CA VAL A 61 -11.60 18.18 5.79
C VAL A 61 -11.15 17.56 4.45
N LEU A 62 -11.07 18.35 3.38
CA LEU A 62 -10.56 17.88 2.09
C LEU A 62 -9.05 17.59 2.11
N TYR A 63 -8.25 18.33 2.89
CA TYR A 63 -6.84 18.03 3.09
C TYR A 63 -6.66 16.80 3.98
N PHE A 64 -7.49 16.63 5.02
CA PHE A 64 -7.52 15.40 5.80
C PHE A 64 -7.81 14.20 4.89
N ALA A 65 -8.84 14.28 4.06
CA ALA A 65 -9.19 13.26 3.08
C ALA A 65 -8.02 12.94 2.13
N PHE A 66 -7.45 13.95 1.49
CA PHE A 66 -6.36 13.80 0.50
C PHE A 66 -5.08 13.22 1.11
N PHE A 67 -4.55 13.81 2.18
CA PHE A 67 -3.31 13.34 2.81
C PHE A 67 -3.50 12.05 3.61
N GLY A 68 -4.69 11.83 4.18
CA GLY A 68 -5.07 10.56 4.78
C GLY A 68 -5.08 9.44 3.75
N ALA A 69 -5.66 9.68 2.57
CA ALA A 69 -5.65 8.71 1.48
C ALA A 69 -4.23 8.34 1.04
N ILE A 70 -3.39 9.35 0.77
CA ILE A 70 -2.01 9.13 0.34
C ILE A 70 -1.19 8.41 1.42
N GLY A 71 -1.32 8.81 2.69
CA GLY A 71 -0.57 8.20 3.79
C GLY A 71 -0.88 6.72 3.99
N TRP A 72 -2.16 6.34 3.91
CA TRP A 72 -2.57 4.94 4.03
C TRP A 72 -2.29 4.13 2.76
N GLY A 73 -2.40 4.76 1.59
CA GLY A 73 -2.06 4.14 0.31
C GLY A 73 -0.60 3.70 0.28
N PHE A 74 0.35 4.63 0.51
CA PHE A 74 1.78 4.33 0.50
C PHE A 74 2.19 3.24 1.48
N GLY A 75 1.57 3.19 2.66
CA GLY A 75 1.88 2.14 3.62
C GLY A 75 1.55 0.75 3.06
N ALA A 76 0.43 0.61 2.35
CA ALA A 76 -0.23 -0.66 2.10
C ALA A 76 0.27 -1.48 0.89
N SER A 77 1.44 -1.14 0.31
CA SER A 77 2.07 -1.93 -0.77
C SER A 77 2.82 -3.19 -0.28
N ILE A 78 3.04 -3.33 1.03
CA ILE A 78 3.80 -4.47 1.60
C ILE A 78 3.02 -5.78 1.49
N SER A 79 3.64 -6.83 0.94
CA SER A 79 3.07 -8.19 0.94
C SER A 79 3.05 -8.81 2.35
N TYR A 80 1.93 -9.43 2.74
CA TYR A 80 1.75 -9.90 4.14
C TYR A 80 1.20 -11.32 4.25
N MET A 81 0.62 -11.89 3.20
CA MET A 81 -0.11 -13.16 3.31
C MET A 81 0.79 -14.34 3.70
N GLN A 82 2.03 -14.33 3.24
CA GLN A 82 3.03 -15.32 3.65
C GLN A 82 3.47 -15.14 5.11
N VAL A 83 3.53 -13.90 5.61
CA VAL A 83 3.81 -13.61 7.02
C VAL A 83 2.67 -14.09 7.93
N ILE A 84 1.42 -13.92 7.48
CA ILE A 84 0.24 -14.54 8.12
C ILE A 84 0.43 -16.05 8.18
N SER A 85 0.81 -16.70 7.08
CA SER A 85 1.04 -18.16 7.07
C SER A 85 2.14 -18.58 8.04
N TYR A 86 3.22 -17.81 8.18
CA TYR A 86 4.27 -18.11 9.16
C TYR A 86 3.76 -18.19 10.59
N THR A 87 2.74 -17.41 10.97
CA THR A 87 2.12 -17.51 12.31
C THR A 87 1.41 -18.85 12.58
N GLN A 88 1.21 -19.68 11.55
CA GLN A 88 0.62 -21.02 11.60
C GLN A 88 1.63 -22.13 11.30
N SER A 89 2.90 -21.79 11.12
CA SER A 89 3.93 -22.70 10.58
C SER A 89 4.29 -23.92 11.44
N GLY A 90 3.92 -23.94 12.71
CA GLY A 90 4.36 -24.95 13.69
C GLY A 90 5.85 -24.91 14.06
N HIS A 91 6.73 -24.43 13.17
CA HIS A 91 8.13 -24.16 13.44
C HIS A 91 8.29 -22.89 14.29
N VAL A 92 8.79 -23.02 15.53
CA VAL A 92 8.82 -21.95 16.53
C VAL A 92 9.45 -20.66 16.01
N LEU A 93 10.61 -20.76 15.36
CA LEU A 93 11.33 -19.58 14.88
C LEU A 93 10.58 -18.88 13.74
N SER A 94 10.03 -19.65 12.79
CA SER A 94 9.18 -19.12 11.72
C SER A 94 7.92 -18.46 12.29
N GLN A 95 7.33 -19.05 13.32
CA GLN A 95 6.12 -18.53 13.97
C GLN A 95 6.35 -17.22 14.71
N TRP A 96 7.45 -17.13 15.48
CA TRP A 96 7.88 -15.90 16.12
C TRP A 96 8.16 -14.80 15.09
N TYR A 97 8.83 -15.15 13.99
CA TYR A 97 9.09 -14.26 12.86
C TYR A 97 7.78 -13.78 12.22
N GLY A 98 6.78 -14.65 12.06
CA GLY A 98 5.46 -14.28 11.56
C GLY A 98 4.80 -13.20 12.42
N TYR A 99 4.75 -13.37 13.74
CA TYR A 99 4.13 -12.36 14.62
C TYR A 99 4.92 -11.04 14.64
N THR A 100 6.26 -11.13 14.64
CA THR A 100 7.15 -9.96 14.57
C THR A 100 6.98 -9.20 13.26
N GLY A 101 6.93 -9.92 12.14
CA GLY A 101 6.71 -9.37 10.80
C GLY A 101 5.34 -8.71 10.67
N LEU A 102 4.27 -9.33 11.17
CA LEU A 102 2.94 -8.72 11.17
C LEU A 102 2.86 -7.46 12.03
N PHE A 103 3.52 -7.45 13.19
CA PHE A 103 3.63 -6.23 13.97
C PHE A 103 4.33 -5.14 13.17
N TYR A 104 5.44 -5.47 12.51
CA TYR A 104 6.23 -4.50 11.76
C TYR A 104 5.48 -3.94 10.54
N ILE A 105 4.81 -4.81 9.78
CA ILE A 105 3.94 -4.42 8.66
C ILE A 105 2.83 -3.49 9.17
N GLY A 106 2.12 -3.90 10.22
CA GLY A 106 1.06 -3.09 10.80
C GLY A 106 1.56 -1.75 11.34
N PHE A 107 2.80 -1.71 11.83
CA PHE A 107 3.47 -0.48 12.27
C PHE A 107 3.73 0.47 11.12
N LEU A 108 4.28 -0.01 10.01
CA LEU A 108 4.57 0.84 8.86
C LEU A 108 3.29 1.39 8.23
N TRP A 109 2.27 0.55 8.08
CA TRP A 109 0.97 0.92 7.50
C TRP A 109 0.28 2.02 8.30
N ALA A 110 0.02 1.76 9.58
CA ALA A 110 -0.64 2.74 10.43
C ALA A 110 0.26 3.93 10.74
N GLY A 111 1.59 3.77 10.70
CA GLY A 111 2.54 4.85 10.90
C GLY A 111 2.50 5.89 9.79
N LEU A 112 2.52 5.45 8.53
CA LEU A 112 2.37 6.35 7.37
C LEU A 112 0.94 6.91 7.26
N GLY A 113 -0.08 6.09 7.52
CA GLY A 113 -1.47 6.54 7.57
C GLY A 113 -1.71 7.63 8.64
N GLY A 114 -1.14 7.43 9.83
CA GLY A 114 -1.15 8.40 10.92
C GLY A 114 -0.38 9.67 10.58
N ALA A 115 0.78 9.56 9.92
CA ALA A 115 1.57 10.71 9.46
C ALA A 115 0.81 11.55 8.43
N GLY A 116 0.21 10.92 7.42
CA GLY A 116 -0.59 11.62 6.40
C GLY A 116 -1.80 12.33 6.99
N THR A 117 -2.54 11.66 7.87
CA THR A 117 -3.71 12.25 8.54
C THR A 117 -3.31 13.40 9.48
N ALA A 118 -2.26 13.21 10.28
CA ALA A 118 -1.78 14.25 11.21
C ALA A 118 -1.12 15.43 10.50
N LEU A 119 -0.59 15.26 9.28
CA LEU A 119 -0.03 16.35 8.49
C LEU A 119 -1.08 17.43 8.23
N ALA A 120 -2.31 17.05 7.86
CA ALA A 120 -3.41 17.99 7.65
C ALA A 120 -3.84 18.73 8.94
N ALA A 121 -3.70 18.08 10.09
CA ALA A 121 -4.00 18.63 11.41
C ALA A 121 -2.95 19.64 11.90
N VAL A 122 -1.66 19.35 11.64
CA VAL A 122 -0.53 20.04 12.27
C VAL A 122 0.10 21.08 11.34
N ALA A 123 0.22 20.80 10.05
CA ALA A 123 0.89 21.72 9.14
C ALA A 123 0.08 22.99 8.93
N GLU A 124 0.78 24.09 8.72
CA GLU A 124 0.18 25.35 8.28
C GLU A 124 -0.49 25.19 6.91
N GLN A 125 -1.57 25.93 6.70
CA GLN A 125 -2.32 25.85 5.44
C GLN A 125 -1.45 26.16 4.22
N ASP A 126 -0.55 27.13 4.31
CA ASP A 126 0.35 27.47 3.20
C ASP A 126 1.28 26.30 2.84
N ARG A 127 1.76 25.55 3.83
CA ARG A 127 2.57 24.34 3.59
C ARG A 127 1.75 23.27 2.88
N LEU A 128 0.52 23.03 3.33
CA LEU A 128 -0.39 22.06 2.69
C LEU A 128 -0.64 22.45 1.23
N VAL A 129 -0.95 23.71 0.95
CA VAL A 129 -1.20 24.22 -0.42
C VAL A 129 0.04 24.05 -1.30
N ARG A 130 1.23 24.37 -0.79
CA ARG A 130 2.49 24.27 -1.54
C ARG A 130 2.85 22.83 -1.94
N LEU A 131 2.44 21.83 -1.16
CA LEU A 131 2.72 20.42 -1.44
C LEU A 131 1.95 19.88 -2.67
N PHE A 132 0.83 20.50 -3.06
CA PHE A 132 0.01 19.98 -4.17
C PHE A 132 0.77 19.94 -5.50
N LYS A 133 1.49 21.01 -5.86
CA LYS A 133 2.22 21.03 -7.13
C LYS A 133 3.25 19.89 -7.22
N PRO A 134 4.19 19.72 -6.26
CA PRO A 134 5.10 18.57 -6.27
C PRO A 134 4.38 17.21 -6.36
N ILE A 135 3.29 17.02 -5.62
CA ILE A 135 2.52 15.76 -5.63
C ILE A 135 1.89 15.51 -7.01
N LEU A 136 1.35 16.54 -7.66
CA LEU A 136 0.80 16.42 -9.01
C LEU A 136 1.88 16.06 -10.05
N PHE A 137 3.11 16.53 -9.88
CA PHE A 137 4.23 16.11 -10.73
C PHE A 137 4.59 14.64 -10.52
N VAL A 138 4.51 14.14 -9.28
CA VAL A 138 4.70 12.71 -9.00
C VAL A 138 3.59 11.88 -9.62
N PHE A 139 2.33 12.29 -9.45
CA PHE A 139 1.19 11.60 -10.08
C PHE A 139 1.30 11.59 -11.60
N ALA A 140 1.73 12.71 -12.22
CA ALA A 140 1.97 12.76 -13.65
C ALA A 140 3.13 11.83 -14.07
N ALA A 141 4.20 11.75 -13.28
CA ALA A 141 5.32 10.86 -13.55
C ALA A 141 4.91 9.38 -13.45
N TRP A 142 4.11 9.00 -12.46
CA TRP A 142 3.59 7.63 -12.36
C TRP A 142 2.57 7.29 -13.43
N PHE A 143 1.70 8.23 -13.78
CA PHE A 143 0.79 8.05 -14.91
C PHE A 143 1.58 7.82 -16.20
N PHE A 144 2.63 8.61 -16.43
CA PHE A 144 3.51 8.41 -17.56
C PHE A 144 4.25 7.07 -17.50
N GLN A 145 4.71 6.64 -16.31
CA GLN A 145 5.32 5.33 -16.10
C GLN A 145 4.37 4.20 -16.54
N ASP A 146 3.13 4.18 -16.03
CA ASP A 146 2.16 3.12 -16.35
C ASP A 146 1.82 3.05 -17.85
N LEU A 147 1.84 4.20 -18.55
CA LEU A 147 1.65 4.24 -20.00
C LEU A 147 2.80 3.61 -20.81
N ILE A 148 4.04 3.71 -20.32
CA ILE A 148 5.23 3.31 -21.10
C ILE A 148 5.86 2.01 -20.62
N GLU A 149 5.61 1.56 -19.39
CA GLU A 149 6.33 0.44 -18.75
C GLU A 149 6.29 -0.83 -19.60
N ASP A 150 5.09 -1.25 -20.02
CA ASP A 150 4.91 -2.45 -20.85
C ASP A 150 5.56 -2.29 -22.23
N ALA A 151 5.50 -1.10 -22.82
CA ALA A 151 6.09 -0.82 -24.13
C ALA A 151 7.62 -0.88 -24.06
N VAL A 152 8.20 -0.30 -23.00
CA VAL A 152 9.65 -0.34 -22.74
C VAL A 152 10.09 -1.77 -22.45
N ALA A 153 9.37 -2.51 -21.61
CA ALA A 153 9.72 -3.89 -21.29
C ALA A 153 9.69 -4.80 -22.54
N LYS A 154 8.68 -4.64 -23.41
CA LYS A 154 8.61 -5.35 -24.71
C LYS A 154 9.70 -4.93 -25.69
N ALA A 155 10.04 -3.65 -25.73
CA ALA A 155 11.12 -3.15 -26.58
C ALA A 155 12.50 -3.65 -26.12
N LEU A 156 12.69 -3.77 -24.80
CA LEU A 156 13.91 -4.33 -24.24
C LEU A 156 14.06 -5.82 -24.58
N GLN A 157 13.00 -6.61 -24.61
CA GLN A 157 13.11 -8.05 -24.83
C GLN A 157 12.00 -8.59 -25.74
N SER A 158 12.17 -8.39 -27.05
CA SER A 158 11.22 -8.86 -28.06
C SER A 158 11.17 -10.39 -28.10
N GLY A 159 9.97 -10.98 -28.01
CA GLY A 159 9.75 -12.43 -28.19
C GLY A 159 9.57 -13.24 -26.91
N LEU A 160 9.71 -12.64 -25.72
CA LEU A 160 9.35 -13.28 -24.45
C LEU A 160 7.94 -12.85 -24.01
N GLY A 161 7.03 -13.80 -23.92
CA GLY A 161 5.71 -13.59 -23.32
C GLY A 161 5.84 -13.44 -21.81
N PHE A 162 5.57 -12.24 -21.31
CA PHE A 162 5.40 -11.97 -19.89
C PHE A 162 4.06 -11.26 -19.64
N ASP A 163 3.45 -11.54 -18.50
CA ASP A 163 2.21 -10.95 -18.02
C ASP A 163 2.45 -10.22 -16.68
N ARG A 164 1.44 -9.47 -16.20
CA ARG A 164 1.49 -8.76 -14.92
C ARG A 164 1.14 -9.66 -13.71
N THR A 165 0.90 -10.97 -13.90
CA THR A 165 0.35 -11.89 -12.89
C THR A 165 1.26 -13.08 -12.59
N TRP A 166 1.33 -14.05 -13.50
CA TRP A 166 2.03 -15.33 -13.34
C TRP A 166 3.45 -15.35 -13.91
N SER A 167 3.83 -14.38 -14.72
CA SER A 167 5.16 -14.33 -15.37
C SER A 167 5.86 -12.98 -15.25
N ARG A 168 5.41 -12.12 -14.33
CA ARG A 168 6.01 -10.79 -14.02
C ARG A 168 7.52 -10.80 -13.77
N HIS A 169 8.08 -11.88 -13.23
CA HIS A 169 9.52 -12.02 -12.97
C HIS A 169 10.37 -12.23 -14.23
N LYS A 170 9.72 -12.49 -15.37
CA LYS A 170 10.34 -12.54 -16.69
C LYS A 170 10.51 -11.16 -17.32
N SER A 171 9.88 -10.13 -16.77
CA SER A 171 10.07 -8.76 -17.24
C SER A 171 11.53 -8.33 -17.05
N PRO A 172 12.19 -7.69 -18.04
CA PRO A 172 13.54 -7.17 -17.88
C PRO A 172 13.61 -6.06 -16.82
N LEU A 173 12.47 -5.43 -16.51
CA LEU A 173 12.36 -4.42 -15.46
C LEU A 173 12.07 -5.02 -14.07
N TYR A 174 11.95 -6.34 -13.95
CA TYR A 174 11.66 -6.97 -12.66
C TYR A 174 12.82 -6.80 -11.67
N TRP A 175 12.47 -6.44 -10.43
CA TRP A 175 13.38 -6.49 -9.30
C TRP A 175 12.62 -6.80 -8.02
N PHE A 176 12.80 -8.03 -7.50
CA PHE A 176 12.18 -8.50 -6.24
C PHE A 176 10.65 -8.34 -6.15
N ASP A 177 9.95 -8.06 -7.24
CA ASP A 177 8.53 -7.69 -7.21
C ASP A 177 8.24 -6.39 -6.41
N ALA A 178 9.19 -5.45 -6.38
CA ALA A 178 9.12 -4.23 -5.56
C ALA A 178 8.89 -2.95 -6.38
N ASP A 179 8.35 -1.92 -5.73
CA ASP A 179 7.95 -0.63 -6.31
C ASP A 179 9.12 0.35 -6.62
N TYR A 180 10.28 -0.17 -7.03
CA TYR A 180 11.49 0.66 -7.23
C TYR A 180 11.33 1.63 -8.41
N LEU A 181 10.59 1.26 -9.44
CA LEU A 181 10.24 2.15 -10.55
C LEU A 181 9.39 3.31 -10.05
N GLY A 182 8.37 3.02 -9.23
CA GLY A 182 7.55 4.06 -8.60
C GLY A 182 8.38 5.05 -7.78
N ALA A 183 9.32 4.56 -6.95
CA ALA A 183 10.23 5.42 -6.20
C ALA A 183 11.15 6.25 -7.14
N SER A 184 11.66 5.65 -8.21
CA SER A 184 12.53 6.31 -9.18
C SER A 184 11.79 7.40 -9.98
N PHE A 185 10.57 7.13 -10.44
CA PHE A 185 9.73 8.08 -11.15
C PHE A 185 9.21 9.20 -10.22
N ALA A 186 9.04 8.94 -8.92
CA ALA A 186 8.78 10.00 -7.95
C ALA A 186 9.95 10.99 -7.84
N LEU A 187 11.20 10.50 -7.84
CA LEU A 187 12.38 11.36 -7.90
C LEU A 187 12.46 12.12 -9.23
N LEU A 188 12.15 11.46 -10.35
CA LEU A 188 12.09 12.10 -11.67
C LEU A 188 11.07 13.25 -11.69
N GLY A 189 9.83 12.99 -11.27
CA GLY A 189 8.76 13.99 -11.23
C GLY A 189 9.12 15.20 -10.37
N VAL A 190 9.71 14.96 -9.19
CA VAL A 190 10.18 16.05 -8.32
C VAL A 190 11.40 16.77 -8.87
N GLY A 191 12.30 16.06 -9.55
CA GLY A 191 13.44 16.65 -10.25
C GLY A 191 13.00 17.61 -11.36
N ILE A 192 12.03 17.19 -12.19
CA ILE A 192 11.43 18.02 -13.24
C ILE A 192 10.76 19.25 -12.61
N TYR A 193 9.97 19.06 -11.55
CA TYR A 193 9.35 20.15 -10.82
C TYR A 193 10.38 21.16 -10.30
N ASP A 194 11.47 20.69 -9.67
CA ASP A 194 12.53 21.55 -9.13
C ASP A 194 13.27 22.32 -10.24
N LEU A 195 13.48 21.73 -11.41
CA LEU A 195 14.06 22.41 -12.57
C LEU A 195 13.13 23.52 -13.09
N GLN A 196 11.83 23.24 -13.19
CA GLN A 196 10.83 24.21 -13.65
C GLN A 196 10.69 25.39 -12.68
N GLU A 197 10.63 25.11 -11.37
CA GLU A 197 10.48 26.13 -10.34
C GLU A 197 11.72 27.06 -10.25
N ARG A 198 12.92 26.54 -10.53
CA ARG A 198 14.16 27.31 -10.52
C ARG A 198 14.38 28.19 -11.76
N ARG A 199 13.52 28.10 -12.79
CA ARG A 199 13.66 28.84 -14.06
C ARG A 199 15.06 28.69 -14.70
N GLN A 200 15.53 27.44 -14.78
CA GLN A 200 16.61 26.96 -15.68
C GLN A 200 18.03 27.58 -15.63
N ILE A 201 18.41 28.49 -14.74
CA ILE A 201 19.74 29.14 -14.77
C ILE A 201 20.91 28.14 -14.91
N ASN A 202 20.83 26.98 -14.24
CA ASN A 202 21.84 25.92 -14.30
C ASN A 202 21.33 24.63 -14.99
N GLY A 203 20.18 24.68 -15.66
CA GLY A 203 19.53 23.49 -16.24
C GLY A 203 20.40 22.78 -17.28
N TRP A 204 21.20 23.54 -18.04
CA TRP A 204 22.13 23.01 -19.04
C TRP A 204 23.26 22.16 -18.43
N LEU A 205 23.57 22.31 -17.14
CA LEU A 205 24.56 21.47 -16.46
C LEU A 205 24.03 20.07 -16.16
N LEU A 206 22.71 19.85 -16.11
CA LEU A 206 22.15 18.53 -15.85
C LEU A 206 22.62 17.49 -16.90
N PRO A 207 22.46 17.70 -18.22
CA PRO A 207 22.96 16.76 -19.22
C PRO A 207 24.49 16.65 -19.19
N VAL A 208 25.23 17.69 -18.82
CA VAL A 208 26.70 17.63 -18.65
C VAL A 208 27.08 16.69 -17.52
N PHE A 209 26.44 16.83 -16.36
CA PHE A 209 26.67 15.95 -15.20
C PHE A 209 26.23 14.51 -15.49
N ALA A 210 25.08 14.33 -16.14
CA ALA A 210 24.57 13.02 -16.54
C ALA A 210 25.51 12.33 -17.54
N GLY A 211 25.96 13.05 -18.58
CA GLY A 211 26.89 12.55 -19.58
C GLY A 211 28.27 12.26 -19.01
N THR A 212 28.81 13.16 -18.18
CA THR A 212 30.08 12.94 -17.47
C THR A 212 30.00 11.71 -16.57
N GLY A 213 28.92 11.58 -15.81
CA GLY A 213 28.66 10.41 -14.98
C GLY A 213 28.59 9.12 -15.81
N ALA A 214 27.86 9.13 -16.93
CA ALA A 214 27.74 7.98 -17.83
C ALA A 214 29.09 7.56 -18.42
N VAL A 215 29.90 8.52 -18.88
CA VAL A 215 31.25 8.25 -19.41
C VAL A 215 32.16 7.69 -18.32
N LEU A 216 32.18 8.28 -17.11
CA LEU A 216 32.97 7.77 -16.00
C LEU A 216 32.54 6.36 -15.58
N GLY A 217 31.24 6.09 -15.56
CA GLY A 217 30.68 4.77 -15.27
C GLY A 217 31.05 3.73 -16.33
N TYR A 218 30.96 4.09 -17.61
CA TYR A 218 31.42 3.26 -18.73
C TYR A 218 32.91 2.94 -18.62
N LEU A 219 33.75 3.96 -18.42
CA LEU A 219 35.20 3.80 -18.29
C LEU A 219 35.56 2.92 -17.08
N SER A 220 34.85 3.08 -15.97
CA SER A 220 35.05 2.25 -14.78
C SER A 220 34.73 0.78 -15.06
N GLN A 221 33.61 0.49 -15.73
CA GLN A 221 33.26 -0.88 -16.13
C GLN A 221 34.27 -1.45 -17.13
N TRP A 222 34.67 -0.65 -18.12
CA TRP A 222 35.68 -1.06 -19.11
C TRP A 222 37.03 -1.39 -18.45
N MET A 223 37.46 -0.61 -17.45
CA MET A 223 38.67 -0.90 -16.68
C MET A 223 38.55 -2.20 -15.89
N LEU A 224 37.41 -2.43 -15.22
CA LEU A 224 37.14 -3.68 -14.48
C LEU A 224 37.14 -4.91 -15.38
N GLN A 225 36.61 -4.78 -16.60
CA GLN A 225 36.63 -5.81 -17.63
C GLN A 225 38.06 -6.11 -18.08
N LYS A 226 38.85 -5.07 -18.39
CA LYS A 226 40.24 -5.23 -18.85
C LYS A 226 41.16 -5.77 -17.76
N SER A 227 40.90 -5.47 -16.50
CA SER A 227 41.67 -5.99 -15.37
C SER A 227 41.23 -7.40 -14.94
N GLY A 228 40.19 -7.98 -15.54
CA GLY A 228 39.63 -9.28 -15.14
C GLY A 228 38.97 -9.27 -13.76
N LEU A 229 38.69 -8.10 -13.18
CA LEU A 229 38.12 -7.96 -11.84
C LEU A 229 36.59 -7.95 -11.83
N GLU A 230 35.96 -7.76 -12.98
CA GLU A 230 34.49 -7.69 -13.09
C GLU A 230 33.81 -8.95 -12.55
N ALA A 231 34.29 -10.14 -12.92
CA ALA A 231 33.72 -11.41 -12.46
C ALA A 231 33.85 -11.57 -10.93
N GLY A 232 35.01 -11.20 -10.37
CA GLY A 232 35.23 -11.21 -8.92
C GLY A 232 34.28 -10.26 -8.20
N LEU A 233 34.20 -9.00 -8.63
CA LEU A 233 33.31 -7.99 -8.05
C LEU A 233 31.84 -8.39 -8.17
N SER A 234 31.42 -8.89 -9.34
CA SER A 234 30.07 -9.38 -9.57
C SER A 234 29.73 -10.49 -8.58
N SER A 235 30.58 -11.51 -8.45
CA SER A 235 30.37 -12.62 -7.51
C SER A 235 30.29 -12.17 -6.03
N MET A 236 30.99 -11.09 -5.66
CA MET A 236 30.94 -10.53 -4.30
C MET A 236 29.66 -9.75 -4.02
N LEU A 237 29.01 -9.20 -5.06
CA LEU A 237 27.83 -8.35 -4.95
C LEU A 237 26.53 -9.07 -5.32
N THR A 238 26.62 -10.27 -5.90
CA THR A 238 25.47 -11.06 -6.33
C THR A 238 25.23 -12.25 -5.43
N TYR A 239 23.96 -12.54 -5.12
CA TYR A 239 23.56 -13.84 -4.57
C TYR A 239 22.27 -14.33 -5.25
N GLN A 240 22.06 -15.64 -5.24
CA GLN A 240 20.90 -16.27 -5.86
C GLN A 240 19.66 -16.19 -4.96
N LEU A 241 18.50 -15.89 -5.55
CA LEU A 241 17.22 -15.85 -4.86
C LEU A 241 16.61 -17.24 -4.73
N GLY A 242 17.29 -18.10 -3.97
CA GLY A 242 16.91 -19.47 -3.69
C GLY A 242 18.11 -20.27 -3.18
N ASP A 243 17.95 -21.59 -3.06
CA ASP A 243 19.01 -22.49 -2.60
C ASP A 243 19.32 -23.53 -3.69
N PRO A 244 20.44 -23.39 -4.42
CA PRO A 244 20.85 -24.37 -5.43
C PRO A 244 21.23 -25.73 -4.86
N SER A 245 21.53 -25.80 -3.56
CA SER A 245 21.85 -27.04 -2.87
C SER A 245 20.60 -27.77 -2.35
N TYR A 246 19.41 -27.20 -2.53
CA TYR A 246 18.17 -27.80 -2.07
C TYR A 246 17.89 -29.12 -2.81
N VAL A 247 17.78 -30.19 -2.01
CA VAL A 247 17.47 -31.54 -2.46
C VAL A 247 15.99 -31.79 -2.20
N ASP A 248 15.26 -32.17 -3.24
CA ASP A 248 13.85 -32.52 -3.12
C ASP A 248 13.73 -33.82 -2.28
N PRO A 249 13.04 -33.79 -1.12
CA PRO A 249 12.90 -34.96 -0.27
C PRO A 249 12.22 -36.15 -0.94
N ALA A 250 11.39 -35.92 -1.96
CA ALA A 250 10.68 -36.99 -2.68
C ALA A 250 11.59 -37.71 -3.68
N THR A 251 12.52 -37.00 -4.32
CA THR A 251 13.37 -37.55 -5.39
C THR A 251 14.82 -37.78 -4.98
N GLY A 252 15.26 -37.19 -3.85
CA GLY A 252 16.64 -37.27 -3.37
C GLY A 252 17.66 -36.58 -4.28
N LYS A 253 17.21 -35.75 -5.23
CA LYS A 253 18.05 -35.03 -6.19
C LYS A 253 17.92 -33.52 -6.02
N THR A 254 18.88 -32.76 -6.54
CA THR A 254 18.81 -31.30 -6.61
C THR A 254 17.53 -30.88 -7.34
N ALA A 255 16.69 -30.10 -6.68
CA ALA A 255 15.34 -29.80 -7.19
C ALA A 255 15.34 -28.78 -8.35
N PHE A 256 16.38 -27.94 -8.43
CA PHE A 256 16.43 -26.81 -9.36
C PHE A 256 17.77 -26.73 -10.08
N ASP A 257 17.72 -26.34 -11.35
CA ASP A 257 18.90 -25.95 -12.11
C ASP A 257 19.41 -24.58 -11.61
N PRO A 258 20.68 -24.45 -11.18
CA PRO A 258 21.27 -23.19 -10.74
C PRO A 258 21.11 -22.02 -11.73
N HIS A 259 21.03 -22.29 -13.04
CA HIS A 259 20.88 -21.24 -14.06
C HIS A 259 19.50 -20.59 -14.09
N ASN A 260 18.50 -21.21 -13.44
CA ASN A 260 17.14 -20.69 -13.39
C ASN A 260 16.89 -19.75 -12.20
N PHE A 261 17.84 -19.56 -11.28
CA PHE A 261 17.65 -18.62 -10.17
C PHE A 261 17.75 -17.18 -10.61
N LEU A 262 16.86 -16.34 -10.07
CA LEU A 262 16.98 -14.89 -10.10
C LEU A 262 18.12 -14.46 -9.16
N ASN A 263 18.65 -13.24 -9.34
CA ASN A 263 19.62 -12.65 -8.42
C ASN A 263 19.06 -11.40 -7.73
N ASN A 264 19.85 -10.81 -6.84
CA ASN A 264 19.48 -9.66 -6.02
C ASN A 264 19.54 -8.29 -6.72
N TRP A 265 19.86 -8.24 -8.01
CA TRP A 265 19.87 -7.02 -8.82
C TRP A 265 18.69 -7.02 -9.80
N PRO A 266 18.33 -5.86 -10.40
CA PRO A 266 17.31 -5.82 -11.44
C PRO A 266 17.66 -6.78 -12.60
N GLN A 267 16.66 -7.46 -13.17
CA GLN A 267 16.88 -8.48 -14.22
C GLN A 267 17.74 -7.98 -15.38
N TRP A 268 17.52 -6.75 -15.84
CA TRP A 268 18.31 -6.16 -16.92
C TRP A 268 19.82 -6.05 -16.64
N PHE A 269 20.28 -6.10 -15.37
CA PHE A 269 21.72 -6.18 -15.06
C PHE A 269 22.32 -7.48 -15.59
N GLY A 270 21.56 -8.58 -15.51
CA GLY A 270 21.96 -9.89 -16.04
C GLY A 270 21.71 -10.02 -17.54
N ASP A 271 20.60 -9.44 -18.04
CA ASP A 271 20.26 -9.54 -19.46
C ASP A 271 21.11 -8.60 -20.34
N TYR A 272 21.52 -7.44 -19.81
CA TYR A 272 22.30 -6.42 -20.52
C TYR A 272 23.51 -5.91 -19.70
N PRO A 273 24.46 -6.78 -19.33
CA PRO A 273 25.56 -6.44 -18.44
C PRO A 273 26.44 -5.31 -18.99
N GLN A 274 26.56 -5.16 -20.31
CA GLN A 274 27.32 -4.10 -20.97
C GLN A 274 26.79 -2.68 -20.69
N HIS A 275 25.59 -2.55 -20.12
CA HIS A 275 24.96 -1.26 -19.85
C HIS A 275 25.01 -0.83 -18.38
N VAL A 276 25.42 -1.72 -17.47
CA VAL A 276 25.39 -1.47 -16.02
C VAL A 276 26.22 -0.24 -15.63
N GLY A 277 27.47 -0.15 -16.10
CA GLY A 277 28.40 0.90 -15.71
C GLY A 277 27.92 2.30 -16.10
N TRP A 278 27.53 2.50 -17.35
CA TRP A 278 27.11 3.82 -17.82
C TRP A 278 25.74 4.25 -17.26
N VAL A 279 24.81 3.31 -17.01
CA VAL A 279 23.52 3.63 -16.39
C VAL A 279 23.70 4.05 -14.93
N ILE A 280 24.49 3.31 -14.14
CA ILE A 280 24.81 3.69 -12.76
C ILE A 280 25.51 5.05 -12.75
N GLY A 281 26.49 5.23 -13.63
CA GLY A 281 27.20 6.50 -13.80
C GLY A 281 26.25 7.67 -14.12
N LEU A 282 25.29 7.46 -15.02
CA LEU A 282 24.28 8.45 -15.38
C LEU A 282 23.42 8.85 -14.17
N VAL A 283 22.94 7.87 -13.40
CA VAL A 283 22.12 8.11 -12.20
C VAL A 283 22.93 8.87 -11.14
N LEU A 284 24.20 8.51 -10.92
CA LEU A 284 25.11 9.22 -10.01
C LEU A 284 25.39 10.65 -10.49
N GLY A 285 25.57 10.87 -11.79
CA GLY A 285 25.74 12.20 -12.38
C GLY A 285 24.52 13.10 -12.15
N ILE A 286 23.32 12.59 -12.44
CA ILE A 286 22.05 13.29 -12.17
C ILE A 286 21.93 13.60 -10.67
N THR A 287 22.25 12.63 -9.82
CA THR A 287 22.21 12.78 -8.36
C THR A 287 23.18 13.87 -7.89
N ALA A 288 24.42 13.87 -8.38
CA ALA A 288 25.42 14.89 -8.06
C ALA A 288 24.96 16.31 -8.46
N TYR A 289 24.32 16.45 -9.63
CA TYR A 289 23.71 17.71 -10.05
C TYR A 289 22.66 18.19 -9.04
N PHE A 290 21.73 17.32 -8.64
CA PHE A 290 20.67 17.69 -7.69
C PHE A 290 21.19 17.92 -6.27
N ILE A 291 22.23 17.22 -5.82
CA ILE A 291 22.92 17.52 -4.55
C ILE A 291 23.53 18.92 -4.59
N ARG A 292 24.17 19.29 -5.71
CA ARG A 292 24.89 20.57 -5.83
C ARG A 292 23.97 21.77 -6.05
N PHE A 293 22.90 21.58 -6.81
CA PHE A 293 22.07 22.68 -7.33
C PHE A 293 20.58 22.58 -6.96
N GLY A 294 20.09 21.40 -6.57
CA GLY A 294 18.70 21.18 -6.20
C GLY A 294 18.32 22.04 -5.00
N LYS A 295 17.11 22.63 -5.05
CA LYS A 295 16.58 23.46 -3.95
C LYS A 295 15.38 22.80 -3.29
N PHE A 296 14.63 22.01 -4.04
CA PHE A 296 13.47 21.23 -3.59
C PHE A 296 12.51 22.06 -2.72
N ARG A 297 12.10 23.21 -3.29
CA ARG A 297 11.21 24.19 -2.66
C ARG A 297 9.77 23.66 -2.53
N ASN A 298 8.93 24.42 -1.82
CA ASN A 298 7.49 24.17 -1.69
C ASN A 298 7.17 22.78 -1.10
N GLY A 299 8.02 22.28 -0.21
CA GLY A 299 7.85 20.98 0.45
C GLY A 299 8.20 19.76 -0.41
N SER A 300 8.63 19.94 -1.67
CA SER A 300 9.04 18.82 -2.55
C SER A 300 10.20 18.00 -1.97
N SER A 301 11.02 18.58 -1.09
CA SER A 301 12.04 17.85 -0.34
C SER A 301 11.47 16.70 0.50
N LEU A 302 10.21 16.72 0.92
CA LEU A 302 9.58 15.57 1.60
C LEU A 302 9.61 14.33 0.70
N ILE A 303 9.21 14.51 -0.56
CA ILE A 303 9.15 13.42 -1.53
C ILE A 303 10.55 12.88 -1.83
N VAL A 304 11.56 13.77 -1.89
CA VAL A 304 12.97 13.34 -2.03
C VAL A 304 13.38 12.47 -0.85
N TYR A 305 13.07 12.85 0.40
CA TYR A 305 13.40 12.03 1.57
C TYR A 305 12.68 10.68 1.54
N MET A 306 11.41 10.65 1.12
CA MET A 306 10.63 9.43 1.01
C MET A 306 11.18 8.50 -0.07
N ALA A 307 11.36 8.99 -1.30
CA ALA A 307 11.78 8.18 -2.43
C ALA A 307 13.25 7.77 -2.37
N SER A 308 14.16 8.67 -1.97
CA SER A 308 15.55 8.29 -1.70
C SER A 308 15.63 7.35 -0.49
N GLY A 309 14.81 7.57 0.54
CA GLY A 309 14.72 6.67 1.67
C GLY A 309 14.31 5.26 1.25
N TRP A 310 13.29 5.15 0.39
CA TRP A 310 12.86 3.88 -0.20
C TRP A 310 14.01 3.16 -0.89
N LEU A 311 14.69 3.81 -1.83
CA LEU A 311 15.77 3.20 -2.62
C LEU A 311 16.97 2.80 -1.75
N LEU A 312 17.37 3.66 -0.80
CA LEU A 312 18.51 3.39 0.08
C LEU A 312 18.23 2.23 1.04
N ALA A 313 17.04 2.16 1.63
CA ALA A 313 16.67 1.07 2.52
C ALA A 313 16.51 -0.25 1.74
N PHE A 314 15.96 -0.19 0.52
CA PHE A 314 15.86 -1.35 -0.35
C PHE A 314 17.25 -1.90 -0.76
N LEU A 315 18.19 -1.02 -1.10
CA LEU A 315 19.58 -1.42 -1.33
C LEU A 315 20.25 -1.99 -0.07
N ALA A 316 19.99 -1.39 1.10
CA ALA A 316 20.63 -1.78 2.35
C ALA A 316 20.15 -3.14 2.87
N PHE A 317 18.86 -3.46 2.77
CA PHE A 317 18.29 -4.68 3.38
C PHE A 317 18.23 -5.86 2.39
N PRO A 318 17.26 -5.95 1.46
CA PRO A 318 17.12 -7.13 0.62
C PRO A 318 18.26 -7.32 -0.38
N VAL A 319 18.96 -6.26 -0.81
CA VAL A 319 19.99 -6.34 -1.86
C VAL A 319 21.38 -6.63 -1.29
N LEU A 320 21.97 -5.67 -0.55
CA LEU A 320 23.34 -5.78 -0.04
C LEU A 320 23.39 -6.47 1.32
N GLY A 321 22.47 -6.13 2.24
CA GLY A 321 22.42 -6.73 3.57
C GLY A 321 22.21 -8.24 3.51
N SER A 322 21.41 -8.72 2.57
CA SER A 322 21.19 -10.16 2.34
C SER A 322 22.45 -10.94 1.96
N LEU A 323 23.53 -10.31 1.45
CA LEU A 323 24.79 -11.00 1.16
C LEU A 323 25.38 -11.68 2.40
N PHE A 324 25.20 -11.07 3.58
CA PHE A 324 25.70 -11.60 4.85
C PHE A 324 24.81 -12.68 5.49
N PHE A 325 23.63 -12.93 4.92
CA PHE A 325 22.61 -13.82 5.47
C PHE A 325 21.98 -14.72 4.39
N ALA A 326 22.66 -14.92 3.26
CA ALA A 326 22.11 -15.63 2.10
C ALA A 326 21.77 -17.09 2.43
N ASP A 327 22.57 -17.72 3.30
CA ASP A 327 22.38 -19.08 3.84
C ASP A 327 21.06 -19.25 4.61
N VAL A 328 20.57 -18.18 5.24
CA VAL A 328 19.27 -18.16 5.94
C VAL A 328 18.16 -17.45 5.14
N GLY A 329 18.37 -17.19 3.85
CA GLY A 329 17.38 -16.61 2.94
C GLY A 329 17.38 -15.08 2.86
N GLY A 330 18.46 -14.44 3.31
CA GLY A 330 18.70 -13.00 3.26
C GLY A 330 17.92 -12.20 4.30
N ILE A 331 18.15 -10.88 4.32
CA ILE A 331 17.35 -9.93 5.10
C ILE A 331 16.09 -9.62 4.27
N ARG A 332 15.25 -10.65 4.13
CA ARG A 332 14.02 -10.64 3.34
C ARG A 332 12.84 -11.06 4.21
N MET A 333 11.72 -10.34 4.07
CA MET A 333 10.52 -10.55 4.90
C MET A 333 9.66 -11.70 4.37
N THR A 334 9.43 -11.72 3.07
CA THR A 334 8.44 -12.59 2.42
C THR A 334 9.01 -13.35 1.23
N PRO A 335 10.26 -13.86 1.23
CA PRO A 335 10.78 -14.56 0.06
C PRO A 335 9.91 -15.80 -0.27
N PRO A 336 9.53 -16.04 -1.54
CA PRO A 336 9.98 -15.35 -2.77
C PRO A 336 9.14 -14.12 -3.21
N ARG A 337 8.14 -13.67 -2.44
CA ARG A 337 7.28 -12.50 -2.72
C ARG A 337 8.03 -11.16 -2.55
N SER A 338 7.32 -10.07 -2.87
CA SER A 338 7.78 -8.68 -2.75
C SER A 338 8.45 -8.38 -1.42
N ASP A 339 9.57 -7.65 -1.47
CA ASP A 339 10.28 -7.09 -0.32
C ASP A 339 10.06 -5.57 -0.15
N ASP A 340 8.91 -5.04 -0.58
CA ASP A 340 8.53 -3.62 -0.43
C ASP A 340 8.58 -3.11 1.03
N TRP A 341 8.53 -4.02 2.02
CA TRP A 341 8.71 -3.66 3.43
C TRP A 341 9.96 -2.80 3.64
N ALA A 342 11.08 -3.12 2.97
CA ALA A 342 12.34 -2.40 3.14
C ALA A 342 12.25 -0.99 2.55
N GLY A 343 11.63 -0.87 1.38
CA GLY A 343 11.36 0.42 0.76
C GLY A 343 10.43 1.28 1.64
N ILE A 344 9.34 0.71 2.15
CA ILE A 344 8.40 1.42 3.02
C ILE A 344 9.03 1.78 4.38
N THR A 345 9.95 0.97 4.92
CA THR A 345 10.80 1.36 6.06
C THR A 345 11.58 2.64 5.73
N GLY A 346 12.19 2.69 4.55
CA GLY A 346 12.88 3.86 4.03
C GLY A 346 11.98 5.10 3.93
N VAL A 347 10.77 4.93 3.39
CA VAL A 347 9.75 6.00 3.31
C VAL A 347 9.38 6.51 4.70
N PHE A 348 9.15 5.61 5.66
CA PHE A 348 8.81 5.96 7.03
C PHE A 348 9.95 6.74 7.71
N VAL A 349 11.18 6.24 7.62
CA VAL A 349 12.37 6.91 8.19
C VAL A 349 12.59 8.27 7.53
N GLY A 350 12.54 8.33 6.19
CA GLY A 350 12.66 9.56 5.42
C GLY A 350 11.62 10.60 5.82
N THR A 351 10.36 10.18 5.95
CA THR A 351 9.25 11.03 6.43
C THR A 351 9.53 11.56 7.82
N VAL A 352 9.86 10.70 8.79
CA VAL A 352 10.14 11.11 10.18
C VAL A 352 11.32 12.07 10.26
N LEU A 353 12.41 11.82 9.51
CA LEU A 353 13.57 12.70 9.44
C LEU A 353 13.20 14.08 8.88
N TRP A 354 12.39 14.11 7.81
CA TRP A 354 11.91 15.36 7.24
C TRP A 354 11.01 16.13 8.21
N MET A 355 10.08 15.44 8.90
CA MET A 355 9.20 16.06 9.90
C MET A 355 10.00 16.68 11.05
N ARG A 356 11.04 15.99 11.53
CA ARG A 356 11.95 16.51 12.56
C ARG A 356 12.67 17.77 12.10
N ARG A 357 13.19 17.79 10.87
CA ARG A 357 13.88 18.95 10.29
C ARG A 357 12.95 20.14 10.03
N ASN A 358 11.65 19.88 9.84
CA ASN A 358 10.65 20.89 9.47
C ASN A 358 9.73 21.32 10.62
N GLN A 359 10.09 21.07 11.88
CA GLN A 359 9.30 21.42 13.07
C GLN A 359 7.91 20.77 13.12
N LEU A 360 7.73 19.63 12.45
CA LEU A 360 6.48 18.85 12.43
C LEU A 360 6.58 17.63 13.34
N LEU A 361 7.26 17.78 14.49
CA LEU A 361 7.43 16.71 15.46
C LEU A 361 6.11 16.10 15.97
N PRO A 362 5.00 16.86 16.14
CA PRO A 362 3.70 16.26 16.47
C PRO A 362 3.22 15.23 15.44
N VAL A 363 3.53 15.43 14.15
CA VAL A 363 3.22 14.47 13.07
C VAL A 363 4.05 13.20 13.24
N ALA A 364 5.34 13.32 13.57
CA ALA A 364 6.20 12.16 13.82
C ALA A 364 5.76 11.37 15.07
N VAL A 365 5.33 12.05 16.13
CA VAL A 365 4.73 11.41 17.31
C VAL A 365 3.47 10.65 16.92
N ALA A 366 2.60 11.27 16.11
CA ALA A 366 1.39 10.63 15.63
C ALA A 366 1.65 9.41 14.75
N ALA A 367 2.69 9.47 13.91
CA ALA A 367 3.14 8.34 13.11
C ALA A 367 3.56 7.16 14.00
N VAL A 368 4.41 7.38 15.00
CA VAL A 368 4.87 6.28 15.87
C VAL A 368 3.75 5.74 16.76
N MET A 369 2.85 6.60 17.26
CA MET A 369 1.68 6.16 18.04
C MET A 369 0.74 5.30 17.20
N SER A 370 0.36 5.78 16.02
CA SER A 370 -0.51 5.06 15.10
C SER A 370 0.14 3.75 14.67
N GLY A 371 1.43 3.77 14.31
CA GLY A 371 2.20 2.58 13.98
C GLY A 371 2.23 1.57 15.12
N THR A 372 2.52 1.98 16.36
CA THR A 372 2.55 1.04 17.49
C THR A 372 1.21 0.33 17.69
N MET A 373 0.11 1.09 17.63
CA MET A 373 -1.23 0.52 17.76
C MET A 373 -1.62 -0.33 16.54
N GLY A 374 -1.20 0.04 15.34
CA GLY A 374 -1.39 -0.77 14.13
C GLY A 374 -0.58 -2.07 14.15
N GLY A 375 0.64 -2.06 14.66
CA GLY A 375 1.45 -3.27 14.82
C GLY A 375 0.84 -4.24 15.83
N LEU A 376 0.42 -3.72 17.00
CA LEU A 376 -0.35 -4.49 17.98
C LEU A 376 -1.67 -4.99 17.39
N GLY A 377 -2.35 -4.15 16.61
CA GLY A 377 -3.61 -4.48 15.96
C GLY A 377 -3.48 -5.63 14.97
N PHE A 378 -2.48 -5.61 14.09
CA PHE A 378 -2.36 -6.62 13.05
C PHE A 378 -1.97 -7.99 13.64
N SER A 379 -0.89 -8.02 14.41
CA SER A 379 -0.42 -9.24 15.07
C SER A 379 -1.44 -9.77 16.10
N GLY A 380 -2.11 -8.87 16.83
CA GLY A 380 -3.13 -9.21 17.82
C GLY A 380 -4.43 -9.73 17.20
N VAL A 381 -4.95 -9.12 16.13
CA VAL A 381 -6.12 -9.61 15.40
C VAL A 381 -5.82 -10.96 14.76
N GLN A 382 -4.60 -11.19 14.26
CA GLN A 382 -4.20 -12.50 13.78
C GLN A 382 -4.17 -13.55 14.90
N CYS A 383 -3.68 -13.19 16.09
CA CYS A 383 -3.76 -14.07 17.26
C CYS A 383 -5.21 -14.36 17.66
N LEU A 384 -6.07 -13.32 17.68
CA LEU A 384 -7.50 -13.47 17.95
C LEU A 384 -8.19 -14.38 16.94
N LYS A 385 -7.88 -14.21 15.64
CA LYS A 385 -8.36 -15.08 14.57
C LYS A 385 -8.02 -16.54 14.86
N HIS A 386 -6.79 -16.83 15.30
CA HIS A 386 -6.39 -18.20 15.64
C HIS A 386 -7.16 -18.79 16.83
N LEU A 387 -7.48 -17.97 17.83
CA LEU A 387 -8.30 -18.39 18.96
C LEU A 387 -9.73 -18.69 18.52
N LEU A 388 -10.31 -17.83 17.68
CA LEU A 388 -11.64 -18.02 17.13
C LEU A 388 -11.72 -19.23 16.19
N MET A 389 -10.64 -19.52 15.46
CA MET A 389 -10.54 -20.71 14.60
C MET A 389 -10.30 -22.02 15.37
N ALA A 390 -10.02 -21.98 16.68
CA ALA A 390 -9.66 -23.17 17.45
C ALA A 390 -10.79 -24.22 17.61
N PRO A 391 -12.07 -23.85 17.83
CA PRO A 391 -13.15 -24.81 17.98
C PRO A 391 -13.35 -25.69 16.74
N GLY A 392 -13.22 -27.00 16.91
CA GLY A 392 -13.35 -27.98 15.83
C GLY A 392 -12.25 -27.94 14.77
N ASN A 393 -11.10 -27.31 15.08
CA ASN A 393 -9.98 -27.22 14.15
C ASN A 393 -9.31 -28.58 13.92
N PRO A 394 -9.24 -29.09 12.67
CA PRO A 394 -8.64 -30.39 12.38
C PRO A 394 -7.17 -30.51 12.82
N THR A 395 -6.39 -29.43 12.71
CA THR A 395 -4.97 -29.42 13.09
C THR A 395 -4.79 -29.59 14.60
N ILE A 396 -5.64 -28.94 15.40
CA ILE A 396 -5.60 -29.08 16.87
C ILE A 396 -5.94 -30.50 17.28
N LEU A 397 -6.97 -31.11 16.66
CA LEU A 397 -7.37 -32.49 16.96
C LEU A 397 -6.24 -33.48 16.63
N LYS A 398 -5.62 -33.35 15.46
CA LYS A 398 -4.46 -34.16 15.05
C LYS A 398 -3.30 -34.02 16.03
N ASN A 399 -2.98 -32.79 16.43
CA ASN A 399 -1.88 -32.53 17.36
C ASN A 399 -2.13 -33.07 18.77
N LYS A 400 -3.40 -33.20 19.18
CA LYS A 400 -3.81 -33.87 20.42
C LYS A 400 -3.83 -35.40 20.32
N GLY A 401 -3.47 -35.97 19.17
CA GLY A 401 -3.44 -37.41 18.95
C GLY A 401 -4.79 -38.03 18.56
N VAL A 402 -5.78 -37.22 18.18
CA VAL A 402 -7.06 -37.74 17.65
C VAL A 402 -6.86 -38.15 16.19
N LEU A 403 -7.11 -39.42 15.88
CA LEU A 403 -6.92 -39.97 14.54
C LEU A 403 -7.98 -39.43 13.57
N PRO A 404 -7.61 -39.03 12.33
CA PRO A 404 -8.57 -38.51 11.35
C PRO A 404 -9.73 -39.45 10.99
N GLU A 405 -9.49 -40.77 11.12
CA GLU A 405 -10.48 -41.82 10.84
C GLU A 405 -11.40 -42.12 12.04
N SER A 406 -11.13 -41.55 13.22
CA SER A 406 -11.97 -41.82 14.38
C SER A 406 -13.34 -41.16 14.22
N GLU A 407 -14.39 -41.86 14.70
CA GLU A 407 -15.76 -41.32 14.69
C GLU A 407 -15.84 -39.96 15.41
N SER A 408 -15.09 -39.81 16.51
CA SER A 408 -15.00 -38.55 17.26
C SER A 408 -14.38 -37.41 16.45
N PHE A 409 -13.38 -37.68 15.61
CA PHE A 409 -12.77 -36.67 14.75
C PHE A 409 -13.78 -36.20 13.71
N LEU A 410 -14.36 -37.16 12.97
CA LEU A 410 -15.32 -36.90 11.91
C LEU A 410 -16.55 -36.14 12.43
N GLN A 411 -17.08 -36.55 13.59
CA GLN A 411 -18.21 -35.89 14.22
C GLN A 411 -17.88 -34.44 14.61
N ILE A 412 -16.74 -34.19 15.25
CA ILE A 412 -16.34 -32.83 15.65
C ILE A 412 -16.11 -31.96 14.41
N THR A 413 -15.35 -32.42 13.43
CA THR A 413 -15.06 -31.61 12.23
C THR A 413 -16.31 -31.34 11.41
N THR A 414 -17.26 -32.29 11.36
CA THR A 414 -18.54 -32.10 10.67
C THR A 414 -19.40 -31.06 11.41
N ASN A 415 -19.51 -31.16 12.74
CA ASN A 415 -20.28 -30.22 13.56
C ASN A 415 -19.77 -28.77 13.44
N TRP A 416 -18.45 -28.60 13.28
CA TRP A 416 -17.81 -27.29 13.17
C TRP A 416 -17.47 -26.87 11.74
N ALA A 417 -17.85 -27.65 10.71
CA ALA A 417 -17.47 -27.39 9.32
C ALA A 417 -17.89 -25.99 8.87
N ASN A 418 -19.13 -25.59 9.16
CA ASN A 418 -19.66 -24.27 8.80
C ASN A 418 -18.87 -23.12 9.46
N TRP A 419 -18.36 -23.32 10.67
CA TRP A 419 -17.53 -22.32 11.37
C TRP A 419 -16.12 -22.24 10.77
N GLN A 420 -15.51 -23.39 10.48
CA GLN A 420 -14.18 -23.44 9.87
C GLN A 420 -14.17 -22.87 8.44
N HIS A 421 -15.27 -22.99 7.70
CA HIS A 421 -15.43 -22.50 6.32
C HIS A 421 -15.84 -21.02 6.21
N GLN A 422 -15.89 -20.27 7.33
CA GLN A 422 -16.12 -18.82 7.29
C GLN A 422 -14.97 -18.08 6.61
N ASN A 423 -15.25 -16.87 6.10
CA ASN A 423 -14.24 -16.02 5.48
C ASN A 423 -13.35 -15.33 6.55
N TRP A 424 -12.45 -16.11 7.14
CA TRP A 424 -11.51 -15.67 8.18
C TRP A 424 -10.54 -14.59 7.71
N HIS A 425 -10.26 -14.51 6.41
CA HIS A 425 -9.44 -13.45 5.85
C HIS A 425 -10.15 -12.10 5.93
N SER A 426 -11.41 -12.05 5.47
CA SER A 426 -12.26 -10.85 5.58
C SER A 426 -12.45 -10.42 7.04
N PHE A 427 -12.64 -11.37 7.97
CA PHE A 427 -12.70 -11.06 9.40
C PHE A 427 -11.44 -10.33 9.88
N LEU A 428 -10.26 -10.83 9.51
CA LEU A 428 -8.98 -10.23 9.88
C LEU A 428 -8.84 -8.82 9.28
N GLU A 429 -9.20 -8.63 8.01
CA GLU A 429 -9.05 -7.34 7.35
C GLU A 429 -9.98 -6.27 7.92
N GLN A 430 -11.26 -6.58 8.12
CA GLN A 430 -12.21 -5.65 8.73
C GLN A 430 -11.84 -5.33 10.18
N SER A 431 -11.51 -6.35 10.98
CA SER A 431 -11.12 -6.16 12.39
C SER A 431 -9.83 -5.36 12.52
N TYR A 432 -8.85 -5.62 11.65
CA TYR A 432 -7.62 -4.85 11.62
C TYR A 432 -7.85 -3.40 11.17
N GLY A 433 -8.68 -3.19 10.15
CA GLY A 433 -9.16 -1.87 9.75
C GLY A 433 -9.82 -1.11 10.91
N PHE A 434 -10.67 -1.78 11.69
CA PHE A 434 -11.30 -1.19 12.87
C PHE A 434 -10.28 -0.74 13.92
N VAL A 435 -9.30 -1.58 14.25
CA VAL A 435 -8.22 -1.24 15.20
C VAL A 435 -7.38 -0.07 14.68
N ASN A 436 -7.07 -0.04 13.39
CA ASN A 436 -6.39 1.09 12.74
C ASN A 436 -7.19 2.40 12.83
N GLY A 437 -8.51 2.33 12.67
CA GLY A 437 -9.39 3.49 12.84
C GLY A 437 -9.37 4.02 14.28
N ILE A 438 -9.41 3.12 15.27
CA ILE A 438 -9.21 3.48 16.69
C ILE A 438 -7.83 4.09 16.91
N ALA A 439 -6.77 3.51 16.33
CA ALA A 439 -5.41 3.99 16.48
C ALA A 439 -5.25 5.45 16.03
N ILE A 440 -5.80 5.78 14.85
CA ILE A 440 -5.81 7.16 14.38
C ILE A 440 -6.71 8.03 15.25
N ALA A 441 -7.90 7.58 15.63
CA ALA A 441 -8.80 8.38 16.46
C ALA A 441 -8.17 8.76 17.81
N VAL A 442 -7.53 7.80 18.49
CA VAL A 442 -6.79 8.04 19.74
C VAL A 442 -5.64 9.01 19.53
N THR A 443 -4.86 8.82 18.47
CA THR A 443 -3.70 9.66 18.15
C THR A 443 -4.12 11.10 17.83
N LEU A 444 -5.16 11.28 17.02
CA LEU A 444 -5.63 12.60 16.63
C LEU A 444 -6.41 13.27 17.77
N ALA A 445 -7.07 12.51 18.65
CA ALA A 445 -7.63 13.04 19.90
C ALA A 445 -6.53 13.52 20.87
N PHE A 446 -5.40 12.82 20.91
CA PHE A 446 -4.20 13.26 21.65
C PHE A 446 -3.69 14.59 21.10
N LEU A 447 -3.59 14.75 19.77
CA LEU A 447 -3.17 16.00 19.13
C LEU A 447 -4.20 17.12 19.28
N ALA A 448 -5.50 16.82 19.11
CA ALA A 448 -6.58 17.81 19.14
C ALA A 448 -6.61 18.64 20.42
N THR A 449 -6.19 18.04 21.54
CA THR A 449 -6.14 18.69 22.86
C THR A 449 -4.79 19.33 23.19
N ARG A 450 -3.76 19.17 22.34
CA ARG A 450 -2.35 19.56 22.63
C ARG A 450 -1.72 20.47 21.60
N ILE A 451 -2.26 20.58 20.40
CA ILE A 451 -1.76 21.52 19.40
C ILE A 451 -2.62 22.80 19.41
N PRO A 452 -2.03 24.00 19.23
CA PRO A 452 -2.75 25.26 19.16
C PRO A 452 -3.86 25.25 18.08
N ILE A 453 -4.92 26.05 18.26
CA ILE A 453 -5.89 26.34 17.18
C ILE A 453 -5.18 27.13 16.10
N GLN A 454 -5.25 26.67 14.86
CA GLN A 454 -4.74 27.45 13.75
C GLN A 454 -5.73 28.58 13.46
N THR A 455 -5.44 29.77 13.99
CA THR A 455 -6.11 30.99 13.56
C THR A 455 -5.54 31.35 12.19
N ASN A 456 -6.29 31.08 11.12
CA ASN A 456 -5.92 31.60 9.82
C ASN A 456 -5.96 33.14 9.90
N PRO A 457 -4.83 33.87 9.83
CA PRO A 457 -4.92 35.30 9.58
C PRO A 457 -5.71 35.48 8.28
N LYS A 458 -6.54 36.53 8.19
CA LYS A 458 -7.24 36.87 6.94
C LYS A 458 -6.21 36.77 5.80
N PRO A 459 -6.37 35.84 4.84
CA PRO A 459 -5.35 35.66 3.84
C PRO A 459 -5.22 36.97 3.06
N ALA A 460 -3.98 37.41 2.80
CA ALA A 460 -3.73 38.58 1.96
C ALA A 460 -4.35 38.44 0.56
N ASP A 461 -4.61 37.20 0.12
CA ASP A 461 -5.36 36.85 -1.07
C ASP A 461 -6.48 35.83 -0.72
N PRO A 462 -7.77 36.20 -0.82
CA PRO A 462 -8.90 35.31 -0.53
C PRO A 462 -9.06 34.13 -1.51
N ASN A 463 -8.28 34.10 -2.59
CA ASN A 463 -8.26 33.01 -3.59
C ASN A 463 -7.13 32.00 -3.35
N ARG A 464 -6.17 32.29 -2.48
CA ARG A 464 -5.00 31.43 -2.22
C ARG A 464 -5.44 30.07 -1.66
N GLY A 465 -5.19 29.00 -2.42
CA GLY A 465 -5.52 27.62 -2.04
C GLY A 465 -6.92 27.14 -2.41
N ARG A 466 -7.73 27.91 -3.15
CA ARG A 466 -9.04 27.42 -3.65
C ARG A 466 -8.88 26.29 -4.66
N TRP A 467 -7.90 26.38 -5.55
CA TRP A 467 -7.64 25.37 -6.57
C TRP A 467 -7.21 24.02 -5.97
N THR A 468 -6.44 24.02 -4.88
CA THR A 468 -6.03 22.79 -4.19
C THR A 468 -7.21 22.08 -3.53
N LEU A 469 -8.20 22.82 -3.02
CA LEU A 469 -9.45 22.24 -2.55
C LEU A 469 -10.24 21.60 -3.70
N GLY A 470 -10.27 22.23 -4.87
CA GLY A 470 -10.87 21.66 -6.08
C GLY A 470 -10.20 20.36 -6.51
N VAL A 471 -8.86 20.35 -6.58
CA VAL A 471 -8.07 19.15 -6.87
C VAL A 471 -8.30 18.05 -5.83
N ALA A 472 -8.29 18.39 -4.54
CA ALA A 472 -8.56 17.43 -3.47
C ALA A 472 -9.97 16.84 -3.57
N ALA A 473 -10.99 17.65 -3.91
CA ALA A 473 -12.35 17.18 -4.10
C ALA A 473 -12.46 16.20 -5.28
N VAL A 474 -11.86 16.53 -6.43
CA VAL A 474 -11.83 15.63 -7.60
C VAL A 474 -11.06 14.35 -7.29
N PHE A 475 -9.91 14.45 -6.61
CA PHE A 475 -9.14 13.29 -6.20
C PHE A 475 -9.95 12.34 -5.30
N VAL A 476 -10.60 12.90 -4.27
CA VAL A 476 -11.37 12.13 -3.29
C VAL A 476 -12.62 11.51 -3.91
N LEU A 477 -13.38 12.27 -4.71
CA LEU A 477 -14.68 11.83 -5.22
C LEU A 477 -14.60 11.03 -6.52
N LEU A 478 -13.54 11.18 -7.31
CA LEU A 478 -13.43 10.52 -8.61
C LEU A 478 -12.18 9.66 -8.74
N ALA A 479 -11.00 10.17 -8.39
CA ALA A 479 -9.76 9.42 -8.59
C ALA A 479 -9.69 8.18 -7.69
N ILE A 480 -9.99 8.31 -6.38
CA ILE A 480 -9.99 7.17 -5.45
C ILE A 480 -11.05 6.12 -5.86
N PRO A 481 -12.32 6.47 -6.13
CA PRO A 481 -13.28 5.48 -6.62
C PRO A 481 -12.87 4.85 -7.94
N TYR A 482 -12.36 5.62 -8.90
CA TYR A 482 -11.94 5.11 -10.22
C TYR A 482 -10.93 3.96 -10.10
N VAL A 483 -9.81 4.19 -9.42
CA VAL A 483 -8.71 3.21 -9.32
C VAL A 483 -9.10 1.93 -8.59
N ASN A 484 -10.21 1.95 -7.84
CA ASN A 484 -10.77 0.76 -7.21
C ASN A 484 -11.83 0.11 -8.11
N LEU A 485 -12.84 0.87 -8.53
CA LEU A 485 -14.02 0.35 -9.23
C LEU A 485 -13.74 -0.09 -10.67
N VAL A 486 -12.70 0.43 -11.33
CA VAL A 486 -12.31 -0.06 -12.67
C VAL A 486 -12.01 -1.58 -12.66
N LYS A 487 -11.54 -2.11 -11.52
CA LYS A 487 -11.28 -3.55 -11.35
C LYS A 487 -12.55 -4.40 -11.40
N ASN A 488 -13.72 -3.80 -11.27
CA ASN A 488 -14.98 -4.53 -11.42
C ASN A 488 -15.17 -4.99 -12.86
N VAL A 489 -14.73 -4.20 -13.85
CA VAL A 489 -14.85 -4.54 -15.28
C VAL A 489 -14.16 -5.87 -15.57
N GLU A 490 -12.99 -6.10 -14.98
CA GLU A 490 -12.27 -7.38 -15.10
C GLU A 490 -13.04 -8.56 -14.49
N GLU A 491 -13.60 -8.40 -13.28
CA GLU A 491 -14.40 -9.47 -12.64
C GLU A 491 -15.70 -9.75 -13.39
N TRP A 492 -16.38 -8.70 -13.84
CA TRP A 492 -17.57 -8.80 -14.66
C TRP A 492 -17.30 -9.58 -15.94
N GLY A 493 -16.19 -9.27 -16.63
CA GLY A 493 -15.76 -10.00 -17.81
C GLY A 493 -15.50 -11.49 -17.56
N LYS A 494 -14.94 -11.84 -16.39
CA LYS A 494 -14.66 -13.23 -16.01
C LYS A 494 -15.91 -14.00 -15.58
N LYS A 495 -16.90 -13.35 -14.97
CA LYS A 495 -17.96 -14.03 -14.20
C LYS A 495 -19.38 -13.88 -14.77
N LEU A 496 -19.72 -12.79 -15.48
CA LEU A 496 -21.08 -12.58 -16.00
C LEU A 496 -21.38 -13.41 -17.25
N ASN A 497 -20.68 -13.11 -18.35
CA ASN A 497 -20.82 -13.85 -19.61
C ASN A 497 -19.55 -13.69 -20.45
N PRO A 498 -18.52 -14.53 -20.24
CA PRO A 498 -17.22 -14.38 -20.91
C PRO A 498 -17.32 -14.27 -22.43
N ALA A 499 -18.31 -14.91 -23.07
CA ALA A 499 -18.50 -14.89 -24.51
C ALA A 499 -18.88 -13.51 -25.09
N VAL A 500 -19.45 -12.62 -24.27
CA VAL A 500 -19.82 -11.25 -24.69
C VAL A 500 -18.74 -10.24 -24.32
N TRP A 501 -17.94 -10.55 -23.29
CA TRP A 501 -16.94 -9.66 -22.73
C TRP A 501 -15.53 -9.90 -23.29
N THR A 502 -15.31 -11.05 -23.93
CA THR A 502 -14.03 -11.42 -24.54
C THR A 502 -14.21 -11.89 -25.97
N GLN A 503 -13.16 -11.78 -26.76
CA GLN A 503 -13.09 -12.27 -28.14
C GLN A 503 -11.76 -13.00 -28.36
N ALA A 504 -11.78 -13.99 -29.26
CA ALA A 504 -10.60 -14.71 -29.70
C ALA A 504 -9.94 -13.95 -30.86
N VAL A 505 -8.69 -13.50 -30.68
CA VAL A 505 -7.89 -12.83 -31.70
C VAL A 505 -6.77 -13.77 -32.12
N ALA A 506 -6.68 -14.06 -33.43
CA ALA A 506 -5.56 -14.84 -33.98
C ALA A 506 -4.31 -13.96 -34.05
N GLU A 507 -3.22 -14.39 -33.43
CA GLU A 507 -1.91 -13.75 -33.52
C GLU A 507 -1.17 -14.20 -34.80
N ALA A 508 -0.14 -13.44 -35.18
CA ALA A 508 0.63 -13.67 -36.41
C ALA A 508 1.38 -15.02 -36.43
N ASP A 509 1.57 -15.64 -35.26
CA ASP A 509 2.19 -16.95 -35.08
C ASP A 509 1.19 -18.13 -35.15
N GLY A 510 -0.09 -17.85 -35.39
CA GLY A 510 -1.17 -18.84 -35.44
C GLY A 510 -1.76 -19.19 -34.08
N SER A 511 -1.29 -18.60 -32.98
CA SER A 511 -1.89 -18.76 -31.66
C SER A 511 -3.17 -17.92 -31.53
N VAL A 512 -4.10 -18.35 -30.66
CA VAL A 512 -5.35 -17.63 -30.38
C VAL A 512 -5.24 -17.02 -29.00
N LYS A 513 -5.32 -15.68 -28.94
CA LYS A 513 -5.31 -14.93 -27.69
C LYS A 513 -6.69 -14.39 -27.36
N THR A 514 -7.09 -14.57 -26.12
CA THR A 514 -8.30 -13.93 -25.58
C THR A 514 -8.02 -12.44 -25.35
N ALA A 515 -8.76 -11.57 -26.02
CA ALA A 515 -8.74 -10.12 -25.84
C ALA A 515 -10.11 -9.62 -25.34
N PRO A 516 -10.19 -8.41 -24.75
CA PRO A 516 -11.47 -7.79 -24.45
C PRO A 516 -12.33 -7.68 -25.72
N ALA A 517 -13.62 -7.96 -25.59
CA ALA A 517 -14.58 -7.75 -26.68
C ALA A 517 -14.64 -6.27 -27.06
N VAL A 518 -15.18 -6.01 -28.24
CA VAL A 518 -15.36 -4.67 -28.77
C VAL A 518 -16.84 -4.45 -29.00
N TRP A 519 -17.40 -3.39 -28.41
CA TRP A 519 -18.82 -3.07 -28.50
C TRP A 519 -19.02 -1.76 -29.26
N ASP A 520 -19.86 -1.82 -30.29
CA ASP A 520 -20.21 -0.69 -31.13
C ASP A 520 -20.89 0.41 -30.32
N VAL A 521 -20.65 1.67 -30.71
CA VAL A 521 -21.40 2.81 -30.19
C VAL A 521 -22.88 2.62 -30.54
N PRO A 522 -23.81 2.71 -29.56
CA PRO A 522 -25.23 2.51 -29.82
C PRO A 522 -25.72 3.35 -31.00
N TYR A 523 -26.46 2.71 -31.91
CA TYR A 523 -27.00 3.27 -33.15
C TYR A 523 -25.94 3.63 -34.21
N LEU A 524 -24.96 4.47 -33.88
CA LEU A 524 -24.00 5.03 -34.84
C LEU A 524 -22.97 4.01 -35.33
N GLY A 525 -22.49 3.13 -34.45
CA GLY A 525 -21.53 2.08 -34.81
C GLY A 525 -22.15 0.96 -35.66
N HIS A 526 -23.48 0.89 -35.75
CA HIS A 526 -24.18 -0.08 -36.61
C HIS A 526 -24.55 0.49 -37.99
N LEU A 527 -24.17 1.74 -38.29
CA LEU A 527 -24.41 2.32 -39.61
C LEU A 527 -23.52 1.63 -40.65
N PRO A 528 -24.04 1.38 -41.88
CA PRO A 528 -23.22 0.81 -42.93
C PRO A 528 -21.95 1.65 -43.17
N LYS A 529 -20.78 0.98 -43.17
CA LYS A 529 -19.44 1.57 -43.35
C LYS A 529 -18.89 2.37 -42.16
N VAL A 530 -19.42 2.19 -40.95
CA VAL A 530 -18.94 2.83 -39.72
C VAL A 530 -18.33 1.80 -38.76
N ASP A 531 -17.21 1.21 -39.17
CA ASP A 531 -16.62 0.06 -38.46
C ASP A 531 -15.61 0.47 -37.38
N TYR A 532 -15.40 1.79 -37.18
CA TYR A 532 -14.40 2.36 -36.27
C TYR A 532 -14.99 2.94 -34.97
N LEU A 533 -16.32 3.04 -34.86
CA LEU A 533 -16.99 3.59 -33.68
C LEU A 533 -17.34 2.49 -32.69
N HIS A 534 -16.32 2.01 -31.99
CA HIS A 534 -16.45 0.92 -31.05
C HIS A 534 -15.46 1.07 -29.88
N LEU A 535 -15.77 0.51 -28.72
CA LEU A 535 -14.90 0.55 -27.54
C LEU A 535 -14.94 -0.79 -26.80
N SER A 536 -13.85 -1.11 -26.10
CA SER A 536 -13.84 -2.23 -25.15
C SER A 536 -14.69 -1.91 -23.90
N PRO A 537 -15.09 -2.92 -23.09
CA PRO A 537 -15.77 -2.68 -21.81
C PRO A 537 -15.03 -1.69 -20.91
N ASP A 538 -13.70 -1.82 -20.80
CA ASP A 538 -12.86 -0.86 -20.05
C ASP A 538 -12.88 0.53 -20.69
N GLY A 539 -12.90 0.60 -22.03
CA GLY A 539 -13.02 1.86 -22.77
C GLY A 539 -14.32 2.60 -22.46
N TRP A 540 -15.44 1.88 -22.38
CA TRP A 540 -16.73 2.46 -21.98
C TRP A 540 -16.75 2.93 -20.52
N PHE A 541 -16.15 2.17 -19.62
CA PHE A 541 -16.00 2.56 -18.21
C PHE A 541 -15.15 3.84 -18.09
N ASN A 542 -14.01 3.89 -18.78
CA ASN A 542 -13.10 5.04 -18.80
C ASN A 542 -13.75 6.29 -19.41
N LEU A 543 -14.52 6.13 -20.48
CA LEU A 543 -15.27 7.22 -21.11
C LEU A 543 -16.32 7.81 -20.16
N THR A 544 -17.04 6.94 -19.42
CA THR A 544 -18.00 7.38 -18.40
C THR A 544 -17.30 8.20 -17.32
N TRP A 545 -16.15 7.74 -16.82
CA TRP A 545 -15.37 8.46 -15.83
C TRP A 545 -14.78 9.77 -16.35
N PHE A 546 -14.43 9.83 -17.64
CA PHE A 546 -14.02 11.08 -18.29
C PHE A 546 -15.15 12.11 -18.25
N PHE A 547 -16.39 11.72 -18.59
CA PHE A 547 -17.53 12.64 -18.49
C PHE A 547 -17.82 13.08 -17.05
N LEU A 548 -17.71 12.18 -16.07
CA LEU A 548 -17.82 12.52 -14.66
C LEU A 548 -16.73 13.51 -14.21
N LEU A 549 -15.50 13.35 -14.70
CA LEU A 549 -14.40 14.27 -14.44
C LEU A 549 -14.67 15.66 -15.02
N VAL A 550 -15.10 15.75 -16.28
CA VAL A 550 -15.47 17.01 -16.92
C VAL A 550 -16.58 17.70 -16.13
N MET A 551 -17.63 16.96 -15.77
CA MET A 551 -18.73 17.47 -14.95
C MET A 551 -18.24 18.00 -13.59
N ALA A 552 -17.39 17.25 -12.88
CA ALA A 552 -16.86 17.67 -11.58
C ALA A 552 -16.02 18.95 -11.70
N VAL A 553 -15.20 19.08 -12.74
CA VAL A 553 -14.43 20.31 -13.01
C VAL A 553 -15.36 21.50 -13.23
N LEU A 554 -16.44 21.34 -14.00
CA LEU A 554 -17.44 22.38 -14.22
C LEU A 554 -18.16 22.76 -12.92
N VAL A 555 -18.56 21.77 -12.11
CA VAL A 555 -19.21 21.98 -10.80
C VAL A 555 -18.30 22.71 -9.83
N VAL A 556 -17.03 22.31 -9.71
CA VAL A 556 -16.04 22.99 -8.86
C VAL A 556 -15.85 24.43 -9.32
N ARG A 557 -15.66 24.66 -10.63
CA ARG A 557 -15.52 26.01 -11.18
C ARG A 557 -16.74 26.88 -10.87
N ARG A 558 -17.94 26.35 -11.09
CA ARG A 558 -19.22 27.05 -10.80
C ARG A 558 -19.35 27.37 -9.32
N HIS A 559 -19.09 26.41 -8.44
CA HIS A 559 -19.19 26.58 -6.98
C HIS A 559 -18.19 27.60 -6.43
N LEU A 560 -16.99 27.67 -7.00
CA LEU A 560 -15.98 28.66 -6.60
C LEU A 560 -16.35 30.10 -7.02
N GLN A 561 -17.19 30.25 -8.04
CA GLN A 561 -17.69 31.55 -8.52
C GLN A 561 -18.96 31.95 -7.76
N GLU A 562 -19.94 31.07 -7.69
CA GLU A 562 -21.16 31.25 -6.88
C GLU A 562 -21.57 29.92 -6.25
N PRO A 563 -21.71 29.86 -4.91
CA PRO A 563 -21.95 28.62 -4.19
C PRO A 563 -23.24 27.92 -4.63
N LEU A 564 -23.10 26.71 -5.15
CA LEU A 564 -24.22 25.80 -5.45
C LEU A 564 -25.04 25.45 -4.21
N ALA A 565 -26.37 25.46 -4.34
CA ALA A 565 -27.32 25.21 -3.26
C ALA A 565 -27.21 23.81 -2.63
N ILE A 566 -26.86 22.79 -3.42
CA ILE A 566 -26.69 21.41 -2.93
C ILE A 566 -25.47 21.25 -2.01
N ILE A 567 -24.49 22.15 -2.09
CA ILE A 567 -23.28 22.10 -1.27
C ILE A 567 -23.53 22.92 0.00
N PRO A 568 -23.51 22.31 1.19
CA PRO A 568 -23.80 23.01 2.44
C PRO A 568 -22.88 24.21 2.69
N LYS A 569 -23.40 25.22 3.39
CA LYS A 569 -22.64 26.43 3.72
C LYS A 569 -21.54 26.16 4.75
N THR A 570 -21.80 25.26 5.71
CA THR A 570 -20.88 24.94 6.82
C THR A 570 -19.88 23.85 6.41
N TRP A 571 -18.67 23.89 6.98
CA TRP A 571 -17.66 22.86 6.71
C TRP A 571 -18.02 21.48 7.28
N LEU A 572 -18.75 21.46 8.40
CA LEU A 572 -19.35 20.24 8.93
C LEU A 572 -20.28 19.59 7.88
N GLY A 573 -21.22 20.36 7.32
CA GLY A 573 -22.14 19.85 6.30
C GLY A 573 -21.43 19.42 5.02
N LYS A 574 -20.43 20.19 4.55
CA LYS A 574 -19.62 19.81 3.39
C LYS A 574 -18.90 18.47 3.59
N GLY A 575 -18.31 18.26 4.76
CA GLY A 575 -17.61 17.01 5.04
C GLY A 575 -18.53 15.82 5.30
N GLN A 576 -19.73 16.04 5.88
CA GLN A 576 -20.77 15.01 5.97
C GLN A 576 -21.22 14.57 4.57
N LEU A 577 -21.52 15.51 3.67
CA LEU A 577 -21.89 15.21 2.29
C LEU A 577 -20.76 14.46 1.55
N LEU A 578 -19.52 14.94 1.68
CA LEU A 578 -18.33 14.29 1.11
C LEU A 578 -18.20 12.83 1.60
N PHE A 579 -18.35 12.61 2.91
CA PHE A 579 -18.27 11.28 3.51
C PHE A 579 -19.36 10.34 2.98
N LEU A 580 -20.62 10.81 2.92
CA LEU A 580 -21.75 9.99 2.51
C LEU A 580 -21.66 9.57 1.04
N ILE A 581 -21.29 10.50 0.15
CA ILE A 581 -21.08 10.18 -1.28
C ILE A 581 -19.99 9.13 -1.41
N LEU A 582 -18.82 9.38 -0.80
CA LEU A 582 -17.69 8.48 -0.91
C LEU A 582 -17.96 7.09 -0.32
N LEU A 583 -18.61 7.04 0.84
CA LEU A 583 -18.98 5.79 1.51
C LEU A 583 -19.88 4.93 0.61
N TRP A 584 -20.99 5.49 0.13
CA TRP A 584 -21.99 4.71 -0.59
C TRP A 584 -21.57 4.36 -2.02
N VAL A 585 -20.84 5.23 -2.72
CA VAL A 585 -20.26 4.89 -4.04
C VAL A 585 -19.38 3.64 -3.92
N MET A 586 -18.54 3.58 -2.88
CA MET A 586 -17.61 2.47 -2.69
C MET A 586 -18.30 1.21 -2.15
N VAL A 587 -19.28 1.34 -1.25
CA VAL A 587 -20.06 0.19 -0.75
C VAL A 587 -20.88 -0.44 -1.89
N ILE A 588 -21.55 0.37 -2.71
CA ILE A 588 -22.32 -0.11 -3.86
C ILE A 588 -21.38 -0.75 -4.88
N GLY A 589 -20.29 -0.07 -5.26
CA GLY A 589 -19.34 -0.64 -6.21
C GLY A 589 -18.65 -1.92 -5.71
N ASN A 590 -18.40 -2.06 -4.40
CA ASN A 590 -17.93 -3.31 -3.82
C ASN A 590 -18.99 -4.42 -3.91
N PHE A 591 -20.25 -4.10 -3.64
CA PHE A 591 -21.35 -5.03 -3.77
C PHE A 591 -21.54 -5.49 -5.23
N GLU A 592 -21.47 -4.59 -6.20
CA GLU A 592 -21.52 -4.91 -7.64
C GLU A 592 -20.39 -5.85 -8.09
N ARG A 593 -19.21 -5.75 -7.47
CA ARG A 593 -18.10 -6.69 -7.68
C ARG A 593 -18.46 -8.10 -7.17
N ALA A 594 -19.08 -8.18 -6.00
CA ALA A 594 -19.43 -9.44 -5.36
C ALA A 594 -20.68 -10.10 -5.96
N LEU A 595 -21.59 -9.31 -6.53
CA LEU A 595 -22.88 -9.76 -7.04
C LEU A 595 -22.77 -10.81 -8.13
N VAL A 596 -21.73 -10.73 -8.97
CA VAL A 596 -21.53 -11.61 -10.13
C VAL A 596 -21.04 -13.02 -9.77
N ASP A 597 -20.59 -13.24 -8.53
CA ASP A 597 -20.09 -14.52 -8.03
C ASP A 597 -20.52 -14.72 -6.56
N TRP A 598 -21.81 -14.50 -6.30
CA TRP A 598 -22.35 -14.49 -4.94
C TRP A 598 -22.34 -15.88 -4.29
N ALA A 599 -21.81 -15.97 -3.07
CA ALA A 599 -21.83 -17.18 -2.25
C ALA A 599 -22.23 -16.85 -0.80
N PRO A 600 -22.88 -17.76 -0.04
CA PRO A 600 -23.31 -17.49 1.34
C PRO A 600 -22.19 -17.00 2.27
N GLN A 601 -20.95 -17.44 2.06
CA GLN A 601 -19.77 -17.02 2.84
C GLN A 601 -19.46 -15.53 2.66
N ARG A 602 -19.91 -14.91 1.56
CA ARG A 602 -19.77 -13.46 1.30
C ARG A 602 -20.68 -12.62 2.20
N LEU A 603 -21.71 -13.20 2.84
CA LEU A 603 -22.54 -12.46 3.79
C LEU A 603 -21.70 -11.83 4.92
N LEU A 604 -20.71 -12.55 5.44
CA LEU A 604 -19.81 -12.01 6.47
C LEU A 604 -19.02 -10.79 5.97
N THR A 605 -18.75 -10.71 4.67
CA THR A 605 -18.04 -9.58 4.07
C THR A 605 -19.02 -8.46 3.72
N GLU A 606 -19.95 -8.73 2.82
CA GLU A 606 -20.80 -7.73 2.18
C GLU A 606 -21.90 -7.20 3.10
N TRP A 607 -22.53 -8.08 3.89
CA TRP A 607 -23.59 -7.67 4.81
C TRP A 607 -23.04 -6.90 6.00
N VAL A 608 -21.89 -7.31 6.54
CA VAL A 608 -21.22 -6.60 7.63
C VAL A 608 -20.73 -5.23 7.17
N ILE A 609 -20.15 -5.13 5.97
CA ILE A 609 -19.79 -3.83 5.36
C ILE A 609 -21.03 -2.93 5.26
N THR A 610 -22.15 -3.46 4.78
CA THR A 610 -23.41 -2.71 4.63
C THR A 610 -23.94 -2.22 5.98
N ILE A 611 -24.01 -3.10 7.00
CA ILE A 611 -24.44 -2.71 8.35
C ILE A 611 -23.51 -1.64 8.93
N ASN A 612 -22.20 -1.82 8.79
CA ASN A 612 -21.23 -0.83 9.27
C ASN A 612 -21.40 0.52 8.55
N ALA A 613 -21.73 0.52 7.25
CA ALA A 613 -22.00 1.73 6.48
C ALA A 613 -23.28 2.45 6.95
N VAL A 614 -24.35 1.70 7.29
CA VAL A 614 -25.57 2.26 7.89
C VAL A 614 -25.27 2.89 9.25
N LEU A 615 -24.52 2.19 10.11
CA LEU A 615 -24.11 2.71 11.42
C LEU A 615 -23.21 3.95 11.29
N ALA A 616 -22.26 3.94 10.35
CA ALA A 616 -21.40 5.07 10.07
C ALA A 616 -22.19 6.27 9.53
N THR A 617 -23.20 6.03 8.69
CA THR A 617 -24.14 7.04 8.20
C THR A 617 -24.91 7.69 9.36
N ALA A 618 -25.45 6.88 10.27
CA ALA A 618 -26.14 7.41 11.45
C ALA A 618 -25.19 8.23 12.33
N LEU A 619 -23.99 7.73 12.61
CA LEU A 619 -23.01 8.41 13.46
C LEU A 619 -22.50 9.71 12.84
N VAL A 620 -22.18 9.74 11.54
CA VAL A 620 -21.64 10.95 10.90
C VAL A 620 -22.68 12.07 10.83
N VAL A 621 -23.97 11.73 10.70
CA VAL A 621 -25.08 12.68 10.65
C VAL A 621 -25.46 13.17 12.05
N LEU A 622 -25.54 12.26 13.03
CA LEU A 622 -26.15 12.55 14.34
C LEU A 622 -25.14 12.93 15.44
N ALA A 623 -23.89 12.49 15.36
CA ALA A 623 -22.93 12.65 16.47
C ALA A 623 -22.18 13.99 16.53
N PRO A 624 -21.76 14.62 15.41
CA PRO A 624 -21.04 15.89 15.48
C PRO A 624 -21.99 17.09 15.57
N PHE A 625 -21.68 18.04 16.46
CA PHE A 625 -22.42 19.31 16.56
C PHE A 625 -21.64 20.45 15.88
N GLU A 626 -22.36 21.43 15.31
CA GLU A 626 -21.72 22.58 14.66
C GLU A 626 -20.91 23.41 15.66
N LYS A 627 -21.50 23.71 16.82
CA LYS A 627 -20.82 24.43 17.92
C LYS A 627 -20.37 23.44 18.98
N GLU A 628 -19.07 23.18 19.04
CA GLU A 628 -18.45 22.38 20.09
C GLU A 628 -17.34 23.15 20.81
N THR A 629 -17.14 22.85 22.09
CA THR A 629 -16.06 23.44 22.88
C THR A 629 -14.94 22.42 23.06
N VAL A 630 -13.72 22.82 22.67
CA VAL A 630 -12.51 22.00 22.83
C VAL A 630 -11.58 22.73 23.79
N ARG A 631 -11.25 22.08 24.91
CA ARG A 631 -10.22 22.57 25.83
C ARG A 631 -8.85 22.16 25.31
N ILE A 632 -8.02 23.14 24.97
CA ILE A 632 -6.66 22.93 24.49
C ILE A 632 -5.68 23.26 25.61
N LEU A 633 -4.77 22.33 25.86
CA LEU A 633 -3.65 22.46 26.78
C LEU A 633 -2.39 22.31 25.92
N PRO A 634 -1.85 23.42 25.37
CA PRO A 634 -0.72 23.35 24.45
C PRO A 634 0.46 22.60 25.06
N GLU A 635 1.00 21.63 24.31
CA GLU A 635 2.17 20.87 24.69
C GLU A 635 3.41 21.42 23.99
N ASN A 636 4.40 21.85 24.77
CA ASN A 636 5.64 22.40 24.23
C ASN A 636 6.74 21.33 24.12
N ALA A 637 6.61 20.18 24.80
CA ALA A 637 7.64 19.16 24.92
C ALA A 637 7.39 17.91 24.05
N PHE A 638 7.00 18.09 22.78
CA PHE A 638 6.80 16.98 21.84
C PHE A 638 8.06 16.10 21.63
N ALA A 639 9.26 16.62 21.91
CA ALA A 639 10.49 15.83 21.91
C ALA A 639 10.52 14.72 22.97
N LEU A 640 10.00 15.00 24.17
CA LEU A 640 9.89 13.98 25.22
C LEU A 640 8.86 12.92 24.84
N TRP A 641 7.74 13.34 24.26
CA TRP A 641 6.73 12.42 23.73
C TRP A 641 7.30 11.53 22.65
N TYR A 642 8.05 12.08 21.70
CA TYR A 642 8.69 11.35 20.63
C TYR A 642 9.58 10.21 21.15
N ASN A 643 10.44 10.48 22.13
CA ASN A 643 11.27 9.44 22.74
C ASN A 643 10.43 8.39 23.47
N ARG A 644 9.41 8.82 24.24
CA ARG A 644 8.52 7.91 24.98
C ARG A 644 7.73 6.99 24.06
N VAL A 645 7.22 7.48 22.94
CA VAL A 645 6.43 6.65 22.02
C VAL A 645 7.29 5.61 21.31
N TRP A 646 8.56 5.92 21.02
CA TRP A 646 9.50 4.92 20.50
C TRP A 646 9.84 3.83 21.52
N ILE A 647 10.12 4.21 22.77
CA ILE A 647 10.34 3.22 23.84
C ILE A 647 9.12 2.31 23.98
N ARG A 648 7.91 2.88 23.95
CA ARG A 648 6.66 2.11 23.99
C ARG A 648 6.48 1.23 22.76
N ALA A 649 6.87 1.68 21.57
CA ALA A 649 6.80 0.88 20.34
C ALA A 649 7.67 -0.36 20.43
N ILE A 650 8.92 -0.19 20.89
CA ILE A 650 9.87 -1.30 21.07
C ILE A 650 9.36 -2.26 22.16
N ALA A 651 8.93 -1.73 23.31
CA ALA A 651 8.37 -2.54 24.39
C ALA A 651 7.13 -3.33 23.93
N ALA A 652 6.24 -2.70 23.16
CA ALA A 652 5.06 -3.34 22.60
C ALA A 652 5.44 -4.52 21.69
N LEU A 653 6.41 -4.35 20.79
CA LEU A 653 6.90 -5.44 19.94
C LEU A 653 7.50 -6.59 20.77
N VAL A 654 8.43 -6.26 21.67
CA VAL A 654 9.19 -7.24 22.47
C VAL A 654 8.25 -8.04 23.39
N LEU A 655 7.17 -7.44 23.87
CA LEU A 655 6.18 -8.12 24.71
C LEU A 655 5.13 -8.88 23.88
N ALA A 656 4.60 -8.26 22.81
CA ALA A 656 3.48 -8.83 22.07
C ALA A 656 3.86 -10.07 21.26
N ALA A 657 5.01 -10.06 20.58
CA ALA A 657 5.41 -11.18 19.72
C ALA A 657 5.60 -12.50 20.50
N PRO A 658 6.30 -12.53 21.66
CA PRO A 658 6.36 -13.74 22.48
C PRO A 658 5.02 -14.14 23.09
N VAL A 659 4.20 -13.19 23.53
CA VAL A 659 2.88 -13.49 24.10
C VAL A 659 2.01 -14.17 23.06
N PHE A 660 1.88 -13.62 21.85
CA PHE A 660 1.07 -14.22 20.79
C PHE A 660 1.61 -15.57 20.32
N LEU A 661 2.94 -15.73 20.26
CA LEU A 661 3.57 -17.02 20.01
C LEU A 661 3.16 -18.06 21.06
N VAL A 662 3.35 -17.75 22.34
CA VAL A 662 3.05 -18.68 23.45
C VAL A 662 1.55 -19.00 23.47
N THR A 663 0.68 -18.00 23.36
CA THR A 663 -0.77 -18.20 23.27
C THR A 663 -1.14 -19.15 22.15
N ASN A 664 -0.59 -18.96 20.94
CA ASN A 664 -0.89 -19.86 19.83
C ASN A 664 -0.41 -21.29 20.10
N ARG A 665 0.81 -21.46 20.61
CA ARG A 665 1.37 -22.80 20.88
C ARG A 665 0.64 -23.54 21.99
N LEU A 666 0.16 -22.85 23.02
CA LEU A 666 -0.66 -23.45 24.08
C LEU A 666 -1.97 -24.04 23.53
N VAL A 667 -2.55 -23.38 22.52
CA VAL A 667 -3.81 -23.80 21.90
C VAL A 667 -3.60 -24.89 20.84
N TYR A 668 -2.62 -24.71 19.95
CA TYR A 668 -2.42 -25.59 18.79
C TYR A 668 -1.51 -26.78 19.05
N GLN A 669 -0.66 -26.74 20.09
CA GLN A 669 0.18 -27.86 20.54
C GLN A 669 0.98 -28.55 19.41
N TYR A 670 1.63 -27.77 18.54
CA TYR A 670 2.33 -28.31 17.39
C TYR A 670 3.38 -29.38 17.75
N PRO A 671 3.53 -30.43 16.93
CA PRO A 671 4.54 -31.46 17.14
C PRO A 671 5.96 -30.93 16.87
N PRO A 672 7.00 -31.73 17.20
CA PRO A 672 8.38 -31.44 16.80
C PRO A 672 8.52 -31.23 15.28
N TYR A 673 9.55 -30.48 14.87
CA TYR A 673 9.73 -30.05 13.48
C TYR A 673 9.73 -31.19 12.47
N GLU A 674 10.31 -32.33 12.84
CA GLU A 674 10.45 -33.52 12.00
C GLU A 674 9.10 -34.12 11.60
N LYS A 675 8.08 -33.92 12.45
CA LYS A 675 6.71 -34.45 12.28
C LYS A 675 5.73 -33.40 11.74
N LEU A 676 6.18 -32.18 11.44
CA LEU A 676 5.32 -31.17 10.84
C LEU A 676 4.94 -31.57 9.41
N ASP A 677 3.70 -31.27 9.02
CA ASP A 677 3.31 -31.29 7.61
C ASP A 677 3.97 -30.10 6.90
N LYS A 678 5.11 -30.34 6.27
CA LYS A 678 5.93 -29.30 5.61
C LYS A 678 5.34 -28.86 4.26
N VAL A 679 4.33 -29.57 3.75
CA VAL A 679 3.60 -29.18 2.54
C VAL A 679 2.56 -28.13 2.90
N ALA A 680 1.79 -28.38 3.96
CA ALA A 680 0.76 -27.45 4.44
C ALA A 680 1.34 -26.26 5.22
N ASN A 681 2.44 -26.44 5.96
CA ASN A 681 3.02 -25.40 6.81
C ASN A 681 4.15 -24.64 6.10
N HIS A 682 3.93 -23.37 5.78
CA HIS A 682 4.98 -22.50 5.27
C HIS A 682 5.98 -22.17 6.37
N THR A 683 7.28 -22.33 6.09
CA THR A 683 8.34 -21.99 7.04
C THR A 683 9.27 -20.93 6.46
N ARG A 684 9.69 -19.97 7.28
CA ARG A 684 10.70 -18.96 6.91
C ARG A 684 12.12 -19.50 7.07
N PHE A 685 12.30 -20.36 8.07
CA PHE A 685 13.57 -20.96 8.47
C PHE A 685 13.43 -22.48 8.55
N GLY A 686 14.57 -23.17 8.43
CA GLY A 686 14.68 -24.63 8.44
C GLY A 686 14.98 -25.19 7.04
N PRO A 687 15.24 -26.52 6.94
CA PRO A 687 15.56 -27.18 5.67
C PRO A 687 14.50 -27.00 4.59
N GLU A 688 13.22 -27.04 4.97
CA GLU A 688 12.07 -26.86 4.05
C GLU A 688 11.53 -25.42 4.01
N ALA A 689 12.40 -24.43 4.25
CA ALA A 689 11.99 -23.03 4.17
C ALA A 689 11.44 -22.70 2.77
N SER A 690 10.38 -21.88 2.69
CA SER A 690 9.67 -21.62 1.43
C SER A 690 10.56 -21.03 0.35
N TRP A 691 11.55 -20.21 0.72
CA TRP A 691 12.52 -19.65 -0.24
C TRP A 691 13.50 -20.69 -0.80
N ARG A 692 13.68 -21.84 -0.12
CA ARG A 692 14.48 -22.98 -0.60
C ARG A 692 13.63 -23.92 -1.45
N ALA A 693 12.48 -24.34 -0.93
CA ALA A 693 11.64 -25.36 -1.53
C ALA A 693 10.72 -24.84 -2.65
N ARG A 694 10.40 -23.54 -2.64
CA ARG A 694 9.47 -22.89 -3.59
C ARG A 694 10.01 -21.52 -4.05
N PRO A 695 11.23 -21.44 -4.61
CA PRO A 695 11.80 -20.19 -5.11
C PRO A 695 11.09 -19.72 -6.39
N ASN A 696 11.22 -18.43 -6.69
CA ASN A 696 10.88 -17.90 -8.01
C ASN A 696 12.03 -18.20 -8.98
N LEU A 697 11.71 -18.80 -10.12
CA LEU A 697 12.68 -19.21 -11.12
C LEU A 697 12.43 -18.46 -12.43
N LYS A 698 13.50 -18.03 -13.11
CA LYS A 698 13.47 -17.22 -14.34
C LYS A 698 12.61 -17.81 -15.45
N ASN A 699 12.64 -19.14 -15.61
CA ASN A 699 11.95 -19.86 -16.69
C ASN A 699 10.74 -20.68 -16.22
N ALA A 700 10.18 -20.37 -15.05
CA ALA A 700 8.99 -21.05 -14.53
C ALA A 700 7.78 -20.12 -14.42
N GLU A 701 6.61 -20.66 -14.14
CA GLU A 701 5.50 -19.85 -13.66
C GLU A 701 5.76 -19.39 -12.23
N HIS A 702 5.36 -18.15 -11.93
CA HIS A 702 5.45 -17.58 -10.60
C HIS A 702 4.53 -18.35 -9.64
N LYS A 703 5.08 -18.83 -8.52
CA LYS A 703 4.33 -19.57 -7.50
C LYS A 703 3.93 -18.68 -6.32
#